data_AF-A0A438I2F2-F1
#
_entry.id   AF-A0A438I2F2-F1
#
_cell.length_a   1.000
_cell.length_b   1.000
_cell.length_c   1.000
_cell.angle_alpha   90.00
_cell.angle_beta   90.00
_cell.angle_gamma   90.00
#
_symmetry.space_group_name_H-M   'P 1'
#
loop_
_entity.id
_entity.type
_entity.pdbx_description
1 polymer ?
#
loop_
_entity_poly.entity_id
_entity_poly.type
_entity_poly.pdbx_seq_one_letter_code
_entity_poly.pdbx_strand_id
1 'polypeptide(L)'
;MLGAQRIAPVNSGVVWRAPAQLESNGRARRSWVPGHRSPVAGARPIRAVISSEDKTVEGGAKAVESKDGNVLSSSSSSSSAKGVDVRAVITIRKKMKEKITEKIEDQWEGFINGIGQGISIQLVSEEIDPVTMSGKSVESFVRGWLPKPSNLPYIVEYAADFTVPLDFGSPGAVLISNLHGKEFHLMEIVIHGFDEGPIFFPANSWIHSRKDNPESRIIFRNQAYLPSQTPPGLKDLRREDLLSLRGNRKGERKPHDRIYDYAPYNDLGNPDKSEDLARPVLAGEERPYPRRCRTGRPPTRTDPLCESRAEKPHPVYVPRDETFEEIKQNTFSAGRLKALLHNLIPSIAATLSSSDIPFKCFSDIDKLYNDGVLLKDEEDQKMSGNVFPSNMMKQVLSVGQRDRFAWLRDNEFARQTLAGVNPVNIEILKGFPLVSKLDPAVYGPPESAITKELIQQELSGITVEEAIEDKRLFILDYHDMLLPFIGKMNTLPERQAYASRTVFFYTRTGFLRPIAIELSLPPTPSSPGKKRVYTHGHDATTHWIWKQAKAHVCSNDAGVHQLVNHWLRTHACMEPYIIATHRQLSAMHPINKLLRPHLRYTLEINALARQSLINGGGIIEACFSPGKYAMELSSAAYKSMWQFDMEALPADLIRRGMAVEDPSMPCGVKLLIEDYPYAADGLLIWSAIKEWVESYVDHFYSEPNTVTSDLELQAWWNEIKNEGHYDKRNESWWPKLNTKEDLSGILTTMIWIASGQHAAINFGQYPFGGYVPNRPTLMRKLIPHEDDSAYEKFLLNPQSTFLSSLPTQLQATKVMAVQDTLSTHSPDEEYLGQTHHLHSHWIKDPEVLDMFKKFSAKLEEIEEIIKGRNKNIHLKNRNGAGIPPYELLLPSSGPGVTGRGIPNSISI
;
A
#
# COMPACT_ATOMS: atom_id res chain seq x y z
N MET A 1 -18.15 -3.87 -77.98
CA MET A 1 -19.31 -3.63 -78.85
C MET A 1 -20.56 -4.03 -78.07
N LEU A 2 -21.47 -3.05 -77.91
CA LEU A 2 -22.94 -3.13 -77.78
C LEU A 2 -23.57 -4.32 -77.04
N GLY A 3 -24.21 -4.04 -75.91
CA GLY A 3 -25.05 -4.98 -75.17
C GLY A 3 -26.47 -5.11 -75.69
N ALA A 4 -27.24 -6.02 -75.09
CA ALA A 4 -28.71 -5.97 -74.99
C ALA A 4 -29.24 -7.07 -74.06
N GLN A 5 -30.21 -6.69 -73.20
CA GLN A 5 -31.50 -7.36 -72.92
C GLN A 5 -31.52 -8.79 -72.33
N ARG A 6 -32.51 -9.28 -71.56
CA ARG A 6 -33.62 -8.79 -70.71
C ARG A 6 -34.33 -10.11 -70.26
N ILE A 7 -35.14 -10.05 -69.19
CA ILE A 7 -36.30 -10.95 -68.88
C ILE A 7 -36.05 -12.24 -68.07
N ALA A 8 -36.77 -12.32 -66.94
CA ALA A 8 -37.08 -13.51 -66.14
C ALA A 8 -38.34 -14.23 -66.67
N PRO A 9 -38.59 -15.52 -66.31
CA PRO A 9 -39.74 -15.79 -65.42
C PRO A 9 -39.63 -17.04 -64.48
N VAL A 10 -40.11 -16.87 -63.25
CA VAL A 10 -41.22 -17.58 -62.54
C VAL A 10 -41.33 -19.15 -62.51
N ASN A 11 -41.37 -19.65 -61.26
CA ASN A 11 -42.09 -20.79 -60.61
C ASN A 11 -41.84 -22.28 -60.94
N SER A 12 -41.54 -23.06 -59.89
CA SER A 12 -42.49 -23.95 -59.14
C SER A 12 -41.73 -24.68 -58.00
N GLY A 13 -42.08 -24.54 -56.71
CA GLY A 13 -43.03 -25.42 -55.97
C GLY A 13 -42.39 -26.78 -55.65
N VAL A 14 -42.15 -27.18 -54.39
CA VAL A 14 -43.13 -27.89 -53.54
C VAL A 14 -42.71 -27.85 -52.05
N VAL A 15 -43.73 -27.63 -51.22
CA VAL A 15 -43.79 -27.66 -49.75
C VAL A 15 -44.30 -29.03 -49.31
N TRP A 16 -43.89 -29.52 -48.12
CA TRP A 16 -44.72 -30.43 -47.33
C TRP A 16 -44.82 -29.97 -45.86
N ARG A 17 -46.07 -29.88 -45.39
CA ARG A 17 -46.54 -29.56 -44.05
C ARG A 17 -46.67 -30.83 -43.18
N ALA A 18 -46.76 -30.59 -41.86
CA ALA A 18 -47.09 -31.49 -40.74
C ALA A 18 -48.46 -32.21 -40.84
N PRO A 19 -48.83 -33.03 -39.82
CA PRO A 19 -49.98 -32.65 -38.97
C PRO A 19 -49.82 -33.02 -37.46
N ALA A 20 -50.18 -32.13 -36.52
CA ALA A 20 -51.47 -32.00 -35.79
C ALA A 20 -51.53 -32.84 -34.49
N GLN A 21 -51.52 -32.25 -33.28
CA GLN A 21 -52.62 -31.65 -32.50
C GLN A 21 -53.76 -32.62 -32.09
N LEU A 22 -53.99 -32.72 -30.78
CA LEU A 22 -55.32 -32.92 -30.20
C LEU A 22 -55.40 -32.29 -28.80
N GLU A 23 -56.30 -31.33 -28.68
CA GLU A 23 -56.76 -30.68 -27.45
C GLU A 23 -57.75 -31.58 -26.69
N SER A 24 -57.90 -31.41 -25.37
CA SER A 24 -59.12 -30.81 -24.81
C SER A 24 -59.23 -30.90 -23.28
N ASN A 25 -59.69 -29.77 -22.72
CA ASN A 25 -60.63 -29.60 -21.62
C ASN A 25 -60.29 -29.96 -20.15
N GLY A 26 -60.35 -28.92 -19.31
CA GLY A 26 -61.42 -28.91 -18.28
C GLY A 26 -61.06 -28.51 -16.85
N ARG A 27 -61.38 -27.25 -16.50
CA ARG A 27 -61.98 -26.76 -15.22
C ARG A 27 -61.34 -27.06 -13.84
N ALA A 28 -60.94 -25.94 -13.22
CA ALA A 28 -61.44 -25.39 -11.94
C ALA A 28 -61.17 -26.07 -10.57
N ARG A 29 -60.84 -25.17 -9.62
CA ARG A 29 -60.99 -25.18 -8.14
C ARG A 29 -59.82 -25.67 -7.26
N ARG A 30 -59.41 -24.70 -6.42
CA ARG A 30 -59.17 -24.74 -4.95
C ARG A 30 -58.14 -25.72 -4.36
N SER A 31 -57.35 -25.13 -3.45
CA SER A 31 -56.92 -25.65 -2.14
C SER A 31 -55.92 -26.82 -2.07
N TRP A 32 -54.72 -26.49 -1.54
CA TRP A 32 -54.09 -27.04 -0.33
C TRP A 32 -53.70 -28.54 -0.24
N VAL A 33 -52.52 -28.76 0.39
CA VAL A 33 -51.93 -29.95 1.12
C VAL A 33 -51.45 -31.15 0.26
N PRO A 34 -50.49 -32.01 0.69
CA PRO A 34 -49.94 -32.23 2.04
C PRO A 34 -48.39 -32.37 2.17
N GLY A 35 -47.73 -32.13 3.32
CA GLY A 35 -48.22 -32.01 4.68
C GLY A 35 -48.45 -33.37 5.36
N HIS A 36 -47.41 -34.20 5.54
CA HIS A 36 -47.40 -35.36 6.45
C HIS A 36 -45.96 -35.58 6.93
N ARG A 37 -45.64 -35.80 8.20
CA ARG A 37 -46.44 -35.97 9.42
C ARG A 37 -45.51 -35.75 10.61
N SER A 38 -45.94 -34.94 11.58
CA SER A 38 -45.58 -35.11 12.99
C SER A 38 -46.22 -36.40 13.54
N PRO A 39 -45.92 -36.78 14.79
CA PRO A 39 -46.76 -36.22 15.85
C PRO A 39 -45.97 -35.71 17.07
N VAL A 40 -46.59 -34.68 17.63
CA VAL A 40 -46.36 -34.05 18.93
C VAL A 40 -47.12 -34.82 20.01
N ALA A 41 -46.54 -34.91 21.21
CA ALA A 41 -47.17 -34.70 22.53
C ALA A 41 -46.12 -35.13 23.58
N GLY A 42 -45.75 -34.38 24.62
CA GLY A 42 -46.46 -33.37 25.38
C GLY A 42 -46.91 -33.98 26.71
N ALA A 43 -46.12 -33.83 27.79
CA ALA A 43 -46.61 -33.78 29.18
C ALA A 43 -45.49 -33.42 30.17
N ARG A 44 -45.93 -32.82 31.27
CA ARG A 44 -45.25 -32.08 32.35
C ARG A 44 -44.72 -33.03 33.47
N PRO A 45 -44.20 -32.51 34.62
CA PRO A 45 -42.99 -32.96 35.30
C PRO A 45 -43.22 -34.08 36.33
N ILE A 46 -42.15 -34.81 36.68
CA ILE A 46 -42.15 -35.71 37.82
C ILE A 46 -40.99 -35.36 38.76
N ARG A 47 -41.41 -34.91 39.93
CA ARG A 47 -40.72 -34.86 41.21
C ARG A 47 -40.50 -36.30 41.66
N ALA A 48 -39.29 -36.67 42.08
CA ALA A 48 -39.07 -37.84 42.93
C ALA A 48 -38.22 -37.41 44.13
N VAL A 49 -38.83 -37.58 45.30
CA VAL A 49 -38.29 -37.39 46.65
C VAL A 49 -38.42 -38.77 47.32
N ILE A 50 -37.62 -38.99 48.38
CA ILE A 50 -37.70 -40.05 49.41
C ILE A 50 -37.02 -41.37 48.95
N SER A 51 -36.11 -42.02 49.68
CA SER A 51 -35.90 -42.11 51.13
C SER A 51 -34.43 -42.52 51.44
N SER A 52 -33.80 -41.92 52.45
CA SER A 52 -33.70 -42.34 53.86
C SER A 52 -32.56 -43.33 54.14
N GLU A 53 -31.57 -42.89 54.90
CA GLU A 53 -31.29 -43.55 56.19
C GLU A 53 -30.58 -42.57 57.13
N ASP A 54 -31.21 -42.43 58.31
CA ASP A 54 -30.83 -41.62 59.45
C ASP A 54 -29.56 -42.11 60.13
N LYS A 55 -28.85 -41.17 60.77
CA LYS A 55 -28.49 -41.29 62.19
C LYS A 55 -28.32 -39.91 62.81
N THR A 56 -29.34 -39.49 63.53
CA THR A 56 -29.36 -38.46 64.57
C THR A 56 -28.45 -38.81 65.75
N VAL A 57 -27.76 -37.84 66.35
CA VAL A 57 -27.87 -37.51 67.80
C VAL A 57 -27.53 -36.02 67.99
N GLU A 58 -28.29 -35.41 68.90
CA GLU A 58 -28.45 -34.01 69.29
C GLU A 58 -27.24 -33.34 69.98
N GLY A 59 -27.30 -32.00 70.02
CA GLY A 59 -27.29 -31.31 71.31
C GLY A 59 -26.16 -30.30 71.58
N GLY A 60 -26.55 -29.06 71.87
CA GLY A 60 -25.88 -28.26 72.89
C GLY A 60 -25.24 -26.95 72.43
N ALA A 61 -25.97 -25.86 72.63
CA ALA A 61 -25.40 -24.53 72.80
C ALA A 61 -24.48 -24.48 74.03
N LYS A 62 -23.35 -23.78 73.94
CA LYS A 62 -22.79 -22.99 75.06
C LYS A 62 -21.69 -22.04 74.61
N ALA A 63 -21.83 -20.81 75.08
CA ALA A 63 -20.84 -19.75 75.07
C ALA A 63 -19.56 -20.15 75.81
N VAL A 64 -18.42 -19.66 75.35
CA VAL A 64 -17.21 -19.48 76.17
C VAL A 64 -16.58 -18.13 75.81
N GLU A 65 -16.49 -17.31 76.83
CA GLU A 65 -15.73 -16.05 76.90
C GLU A 65 -14.24 -16.28 76.63
N SER A 66 -13.60 -15.32 75.97
CA SER A 66 -12.16 -15.11 76.14
C SER A 66 -11.84 -13.62 76.20
N LYS A 67 -11.84 -13.14 77.44
CA LYS A 67 -11.01 -12.11 78.08
C LYS A 67 -10.34 -11.03 77.23
N ASP A 68 -10.70 -9.82 77.65
CA ASP A 68 -9.99 -8.54 77.57
C ASP A 68 -8.46 -8.63 77.57
N GLY A 69 -7.88 -7.94 76.58
CA GLY A 69 -6.51 -7.46 76.56
C GLY A 69 -6.50 -6.05 75.99
N ASN A 70 -6.82 -5.08 76.84
CA ASN A 70 -6.88 -3.66 76.52
C ASN A 70 -5.44 -3.12 76.37
N VAL A 71 -5.03 -2.79 75.15
CA VAL A 71 -3.82 -1.97 74.89
C VAL A 71 -4.26 -0.71 74.17
N LEU A 72 -4.25 0.38 74.94
CA LEU A 72 -4.37 1.75 74.48
C LEU A 72 -3.27 2.05 73.46
N SER A 73 -3.65 2.27 72.19
CA SER A 73 -2.81 2.99 71.25
C SER A 73 -3.46 4.35 70.95
N SER A 74 -2.68 5.37 71.28
CA SER A 74 -2.96 6.79 71.11
C SER A 74 -3.42 7.12 69.70
N SER A 75 -4.60 7.71 69.60
CA SER A 75 -5.09 8.40 68.42
C SER A 75 -4.25 9.66 68.16
N SER A 76 -3.23 9.54 67.32
CA SER A 76 -2.70 10.67 66.57
C SER A 76 -3.58 10.86 65.34
N SER A 77 -4.59 11.72 65.46
CA SER A 77 -5.34 12.25 64.33
C SER A 77 -4.40 13.08 63.45
N SER A 78 -3.70 12.44 62.52
CA SER A 78 -3.23 13.13 61.32
C SER A 78 -4.44 13.33 60.43
N SER A 79 -4.69 14.59 60.07
CA SER A 79 -5.69 14.97 59.08
C SER A 79 -5.34 14.30 57.75
N SER A 80 -5.93 13.14 57.47
CA SER A 80 -5.84 12.51 56.15
C SER A 80 -6.52 13.45 55.16
N ALA A 81 -5.73 14.04 54.25
CA ALA A 81 -6.28 14.74 53.10
C ALA A 81 -7.24 13.79 52.38
N LYS A 82 -8.52 14.16 52.26
CA LYS A 82 -9.50 13.38 51.52
C LYS A 82 -9.06 13.36 50.06
N GLY A 83 -8.83 12.17 49.51
CA GLY A 83 -8.55 11.95 48.09
C GLY A 83 -9.74 11.32 47.39
N VAL A 84 -9.75 11.35 46.06
CA VAL A 84 -10.69 10.64 45.20
C VAL A 84 -10.08 9.28 44.84
N ASP A 85 -10.84 8.21 45.01
CA ASP A 85 -10.43 6.89 44.56
C ASP A 85 -10.64 6.78 43.04
N VAL A 86 -9.55 6.55 42.33
CA VAL A 86 -9.48 6.51 40.86
C VAL A 86 -8.97 5.15 40.43
N ARG A 87 -9.51 4.60 39.35
CA ARG A 87 -9.08 3.31 38.78
C ARG A 87 -8.61 3.47 37.35
N ALA A 88 -7.39 3.03 37.06
CA ALA A 88 -6.91 2.82 35.70
C ALA A 88 -7.18 1.40 35.25
N VAL A 89 -7.71 1.23 34.04
CA VAL A 89 -7.83 -0.03 33.31
C VAL A 89 -6.81 -0.02 32.19
N ILE A 90 -5.95 -1.04 32.13
CA ILE A 90 -4.85 -1.15 31.18
C ILE A 90 -5.13 -2.31 30.26
N THR A 91 -5.29 -2.01 28.97
CA THR A 91 -5.59 -3.01 27.95
C THR A 91 -4.30 -3.39 27.22
N ILE A 92 -3.88 -4.64 27.35
CA ILE A 92 -2.66 -5.18 26.73
C ILE A 92 -3.04 -6.22 25.69
N ARG A 93 -2.38 -6.17 24.53
CA ARG A 93 -2.48 -7.19 23.50
C ARG A 93 -1.35 -8.21 23.67
N LYS A 94 -1.72 -9.47 23.85
CA LYS A 94 -0.81 -10.62 23.84
C LYS A 94 -0.54 -11.11 22.42
N LYS A 95 0.48 -11.95 22.27
CA LYS A 95 0.70 -12.68 21.02
C LYS A 95 -0.49 -13.59 20.72
N MET A 96 -0.90 -13.65 19.46
CA MET A 96 -2.01 -14.48 19.01
C MET A 96 -1.63 -15.97 18.95
N LYS A 97 -0.35 -16.29 18.72
CA LYS A 97 0.19 -17.66 18.81
C LYS A 97 1.22 -17.77 19.94
N GLU A 98 0.78 -18.27 21.09
CA GLU A 98 1.66 -18.55 22.23
C GLU A 98 2.21 -19.98 22.18
N LYS A 99 3.53 -20.12 22.30
CA LYS A 99 4.16 -21.42 22.61
C LYS A 99 3.83 -21.83 24.05
N ILE A 100 3.93 -23.14 24.36
CA ILE A 100 3.70 -23.66 25.73
C ILE A 100 4.59 -22.96 26.77
N THR A 101 5.82 -22.61 26.39
CA THR A 101 6.75 -21.85 27.24
C THR A 101 6.27 -20.41 27.49
N GLU A 102 5.66 -19.76 26.50
CA GLU A 102 5.11 -18.40 26.63
C GLU A 102 3.85 -18.41 27.52
N LYS A 103 3.04 -19.48 27.47
CA LYS A 103 1.88 -19.64 28.39
C LYS A 103 2.28 -19.76 29.87
N ILE A 104 3.43 -20.37 30.16
CA ILE A 104 3.95 -20.51 31.52
C ILE A 104 4.55 -19.17 32.00
N GLU A 105 5.24 -18.45 31.10
CA GLU A 105 5.74 -17.10 31.39
C GLU A 105 4.61 -16.11 31.63
N ASP A 106 3.51 -16.18 30.86
CA ASP A 106 2.32 -15.36 31.06
C ASP A 106 1.63 -15.59 32.42
N GLN A 107 1.66 -16.82 32.92
CA GLN A 107 1.20 -17.14 34.28
C GLN A 107 2.12 -16.53 35.34
N TRP A 108 3.43 -16.52 35.07
CA TRP A 108 4.43 -15.90 35.94
C TRP A 108 4.37 -14.37 35.93
N GLU A 109 4.22 -13.75 34.77
CA GLU A 109 4.00 -12.31 34.62
C GLU A 109 2.65 -11.89 35.24
N GLY A 110 1.62 -12.72 35.10
CA GLY A 110 0.34 -12.56 35.80
C GLY A 110 0.48 -12.61 37.32
N PHE A 111 1.35 -13.47 37.85
CA PHE A 111 1.69 -13.52 39.28
C PHE A 111 2.47 -12.27 39.72
N ILE A 112 3.47 -11.83 38.95
CA ILE A 112 4.26 -10.61 39.23
C ILE A 112 3.38 -9.34 39.20
N ASN A 113 2.43 -9.26 38.27
CA ASN A 113 1.41 -8.22 38.22
C ASN A 113 0.41 -8.35 39.38
N GLY A 114 0.10 -9.56 39.83
CA GLY A 114 -0.73 -9.82 41.01
C GLY A 114 -0.13 -9.28 42.33
N ILE A 115 1.20 -9.21 42.44
CA ILE A 115 1.92 -8.68 43.61
C ILE A 115 2.38 -7.22 43.46
N GLY A 116 2.02 -6.53 42.36
CA GLY A 116 2.32 -5.12 42.15
C GLY A 116 3.76 -4.81 41.74
N GLN A 117 4.47 -5.74 41.10
CA GLN A 117 5.89 -5.59 40.73
C GLN A 117 6.16 -5.59 39.21
N GLY A 118 5.13 -5.61 38.37
CA GLY A 118 5.31 -5.74 36.91
C GLY A 118 5.18 -4.44 36.11
N ILE A 119 4.18 -3.61 36.39
CA ILE A 119 3.93 -2.37 35.65
C ILE A 119 3.67 -1.22 36.64
N SER A 120 4.43 -0.13 36.50
CA SER A 120 4.18 1.14 37.21
C SER A 120 3.47 2.13 36.29
N ILE A 121 2.54 2.90 36.86
CA ILE A 121 1.76 3.90 36.17
C ILE A 121 1.73 5.17 37.00
N GLN A 122 2.12 6.28 36.40
CA GLN A 122 2.06 7.61 37.00
C GLN A 122 1.10 8.49 36.20
N LEU A 123 0.03 8.95 36.83
CA LEU A 123 -0.87 9.93 36.26
C LEU A 123 -0.22 11.31 36.37
N VAL A 124 -0.33 12.11 35.31
CA VAL A 124 0.16 13.49 35.29
C VAL A 124 -1.00 14.42 34.92
N SER A 125 -1.21 15.43 35.76
CA SER A 125 -2.27 16.42 35.61
C SER A 125 -1.96 17.46 34.54
N GLU A 126 -3.02 18.01 33.96
CA GLU A 126 -2.98 19.21 33.13
C GLU A 126 -2.59 20.47 33.93
N GLU A 127 -2.75 20.44 35.25
CA GLU A 127 -2.38 21.51 36.17
C GLU A 127 -0.94 21.40 36.70
N ILE A 128 -0.33 22.55 36.96
CA ILE A 128 1.01 22.64 37.54
C ILE A 128 0.93 22.49 39.07
N ASP A 129 1.88 21.72 39.61
CA ASP A 129 2.24 21.75 41.02
C ASP A 129 3.07 23.02 41.31
N PRO A 130 2.62 23.91 42.21
CA PRO A 130 3.29 25.18 42.49
C PRO A 130 4.69 25.01 43.11
N VAL A 131 5.04 23.82 43.62
CA VAL A 131 6.33 23.51 44.23
C VAL A 131 7.32 23.01 43.19
N THR A 132 6.93 22.02 42.39
CA THR A 132 7.85 21.41 41.40
C THR A 132 7.88 22.17 40.08
N MET A 133 6.90 23.04 39.83
CA MET A 133 6.67 23.73 38.56
C MET A 133 6.45 22.76 37.37
N SER A 134 6.05 21.53 37.65
CA SER A 134 5.70 20.48 36.68
C SER A 134 4.26 20.02 36.88
N GLY A 135 3.73 19.17 35.99
CA GLY A 135 2.39 18.59 36.18
C GLY A 135 2.28 17.83 37.51
N LYS A 136 1.18 18.04 38.26
CA LYS A 136 0.90 17.28 39.49
C LYS A 136 0.90 15.78 39.14
N SER A 137 1.50 14.94 39.98
CA SER A 137 1.62 13.52 39.65
C SER A 137 1.32 12.59 40.81
N VAL A 138 0.79 11.41 40.48
CA VAL A 138 0.49 10.35 41.44
C VAL A 138 0.81 9.00 40.80
N GLU A 139 1.58 8.17 41.51
CA GLU A 139 2.04 6.86 41.02
C GLU A 139 1.26 5.74 41.71
N SER A 140 0.96 4.68 40.96
CA SER A 140 0.46 3.42 41.47
C SER A 140 1.01 2.25 40.64
N PHE A 141 0.83 1.05 41.15
CA PHE A 141 1.26 -0.18 40.51
C PHE A 141 0.05 -0.99 40.09
N VAL A 142 0.16 -1.63 38.93
CA VAL A 142 -0.87 -2.54 38.44
C VAL A 142 -0.98 -3.74 39.39
N ARG A 143 -2.19 -4.04 39.88
CA ARG A 143 -2.49 -5.11 40.83
C ARG A 143 -3.66 -5.96 40.33
N GLY A 144 -3.38 -7.20 39.91
CA GLY A 144 -4.38 -8.24 39.65
C GLY A 144 -5.33 -8.04 38.45
N TRP A 145 -6.06 -9.11 38.11
CA TRP A 145 -7.00 -9.21 36.97
C TRP A 145 -8.34 -8.52 37.23
N LEU A 146 -8.93 -7.91 36.21
CA LEU A 146 -10.36 -7.62 36.20
C LEU A 146 -11.15 -8.90 35.80
N PRO A 147 -12.23 -9.27 36.52
CA PRO A 147 -12.94 -10.54 36.34
C PRO A 147 -13.84 -10.62 35.09
N LYS A 148 -13.71 -9.71 34.12
CA LYS A 148 -14.43 -9.79 32.85
C LYS A 148 -13.44 -9.89 31.68
N PRO A 149 -13.22 -11.08 31.11
CA PRO A 149 -12.41 -11.19 29.91
C PRO A 149 -13.10 -10.45 28.76
N SER A 150 -12.33 -9.71 27.98
CA SER A 150 -12.77 -9.30 26.65
C SER A 150 -13.15 -10.56 25.84
N ASN A 151 -14.04 -10.44 24.86
CA ASN A 151 -14.41 -11.57 23.99
C ASN A 151 -13.25 -12.09 23.12
N LEU A 152 -12.08 -11.45 23.18
CA LEU A 152 -10.90 -11.78 22.39
C LEU A 152 -9.81 -12.41 23.29
N PRO A 153 -9.39 -13.66 23.05
CA PRO A 153 -8.51 -14.41 23.96
C PRO A 153 -7.09 -13.83 24.08
N TYR A 154 -6.69 -12.95 23.16
CA TYR A 154 -5.38 -12.30 23.12
C TYR A 154 -5.39 -10.86 23.68
N ILE A 155 -6.50 -10.39 24.25
CA ILE A 155 -6.57 -9.08 24.91
C ILE A 155 -6.80 -9.31 26.40
N VAL A 156 -5.95 -8.70 27.24
CA VAL A 156 -6.01 -8.80 28.70
C VAL A 156 -6.12 -7.41 29.30
N GLU A 157 -6.96 -7.29 30.32
CA GLU A 157 -7.19 -6.06 31.06
C GLU A 157 -6.67 -6.20 32.50
N TYR A 158 -5.90 -5.21 32.92
CA TYR A 158 -5.40 -5.08 34.30
C TYR A 158 -5.92 -3.82 34.95
N ALA A 159 -5.90 -3.76 36.28
CA ALA A 159 -6.28 -2.58 37.03
C ALA A 159 -5.14 -2.01 37.88
N ALA A 160 -5.11 -0.69 38.03
CA ALA A 160 -4.35 0.01 39.06
C ALA A 160 -5.29 0.99 39.78
N ASP A 161 -5.34 0.92 41.10
CA ASP A 161 -6.14 1.83 41.93
C ASP A 161 -5.23 2.95 42.49
N PHE A 162 -5.73 4.18 42.51
CA PHE A 162 -5.06 5.39 42.95
C PHE A 162 -5.92 6.10 43.99
N THR A 163 -5.29 6.74 44.98
CA THR A 163 -5.93 7.79 45.78
C THR A 163 -5.36 9.13 45.33
N VAL A 164 -6.16 9.89 44.60
CA VAL A 164 -5.76 11.13 43.93
C VAL A 164 -6.18 12.34 44.77
N PRO A 165 -5.32 13.36 44.99
CA PRO A 165 -5.73 14.57 45.72
C PRO A 165 -6.97 15.25 45.10
N LEU A 166 -7.84 15.83 45.94
CA LEU A 166 -9.05 16.53 45.45
C LEU A 166 -8.72 17.73 44.55
N ASP A 167 -7.56 18.33 44.74
CA ASP A 167 -7.04 19.45 43.95
C ASP A 167 -6.13 18.98 42.80
N PHE A 168 -6.13 17.69 42.44
CA PHE A 168 -5.27 17.17 41.37
C PHE A 168 -5.61 17.74 39.99
N GLY A 169 -6.86 18.15 39.76
CA GLY A 169 -7.35 18.53 38.43
C GLY A 169 -7.60 17.31 37.54
N SER A 170 -7.49 17.48 36.23
CA SER A 170 -7.71 16.41 35.24
C SER A 170 -6.39 15.77 34.77
N PRO A 171 -6.30 14.43 34.66
CA PRO A 171 -5.13 13.77 34.09
C PRO A 171 -5.05 14.02 32.57
N GLY A 172 -3.88 14.47 32.12
CA GLY A 172 -3.59 14.78 30.72
C GLY A 172 -2.55 13.86 30.08
N ALA A 173 -1.72 13.20 30.90
CA ALA A 173 -0.77 12.18 30.46
C ALA A 173 -0.62 11.04 31.47
N VAL A 174 -0.10 9.92 31.00
CA VAL A 174 0.29 8.76 31.78
C VAL A 174 1.73 8.40 31.46
N LEU A 175 2.57 8.26 32.48
CA LEU A 175 3.88 7.64 32.35
C LEU A 175 3.77 6.16 32.75
N ILE A 176 4.14 5.26 31.84
CA ILE A 176 4.11 3.82 32.08
C ILE A 176 5.52 3.24 32.05
N SER A 177 5.87 2.47 33.07
CA SER A 177 7.14 1.75 33.16
C SER A 177 6.89 0.25 33.21
N ASN A 178 7.55 -0.50 32.34
CA ASN A 178 7.50 -1.96 32.31
C ASN A 178 8.69 -2.54 33.10
N LEU A 179 8.40 -3.13 34.25
CA LEU A 179 9.38 -3.77 35.13
C LEU A 179 9.58 -5.26 34.79
N HIS A 180 8.84 -5.81 33.83
CA HIS A 180 9.05 -7.17 33.31
C HIS A 180 10.33 -7.27 32.47
N GLY A 181 10.76 -8.50 32.22
CA GLY A 181 11.92 -8.79 31.38
C GLY A 181 11.66 -8.75 29.87
N LYS A 182 10.39 -8.62 29.45
CA LYS A 182 9.97 -8.60 28.04
C LYS A 182 9.06 -7.40 27.77
N GLU A 183 9.06 -6.94 26.53
CA GLU A 183 8.12 -5.92 26.07
C GLU A 183 6.68 -6.45 25.98
N PHE A 184 5.72 -5.56 26.10
CA PHE A 184 4.30 -5.85 25.83
C PHE A 184 3.67 -4.76 24.96
N HIS A 185 2.59 -5.10 24.25
CA HIS A 185 1.87 -4.15 23.41
C HIS A 185 0.71 -3.51 24.18
N LEU A 186 0.84 -2.24 24.52
CA LEU A 186 -0.19 -1.44 25.17
C LEU A 186 -1.19 -0.92 24.11
N MET A 187 -2.46 -1.27 24.27
CA MET A 187 -3.54 -0.78 23.41
C MET A 187 -4.02 0.59 23.89
N GLU A 188 -4.52 0.65 25.12
CA GLU A 188 -5.08 1.84 25.73
C GLU A 188 -5.01 1.77 27.26
N ILE A 189 -5.11 2.94 27.89
CA ILE A 189 -5.36 3.08 29.32
C ILE A 189 -6.64 3.90 29.49
N VAL A 190 -7.56 3.45 30.34
CA VAL A 190 -8.82 4.14 30.64
C VAL A 190 -8.86 4.47 32.13
N ILE A 191 -9.04 5.73 32.48
CA ILE A 191 -9.10 6.20 33.87
C ILE A 191 -10.55 6.49 34.26
N HIS A 192 -11.00 5.89 35.36
CA HIS A 192 -12.33 6.05 35.94
C HIS A 192 -12.26 6.74 37.31
N GLY A 193 -13.30 7.47 37.69
CA GLY A 193 -13.44 8.08 39.02
C GLY A 193 -13.45 9.62 39.01
N PHE A 194 -13.23 10.25 37.86
CA PHE A 194 -13.38 11.70 37.68
C PHE A 194 -14.81 12.09 37.27
N ASP A 195 -15.22 13.30 37.63
CA ASP A 195 -16.58 13.82 37.39
C ASP A 195 -16.96 13.92 35.90
N GLU A 196 -15.98 14.09 35.01
CA GLU A 196 -16.20 14.14 33.56
C GLU A 196 -16.40 12.77 32.88
N GLY A 197 -16.36 11.68 33.66
CA GLY A 197 -16.48 10.32 33.17
C GLY A 197 -15.14 9.67 32.80
N PRO A 198 -15.15 8.59 31.99
CA PRO A 198 -13.92 7.86 31.65
C PRO A 198 -12.99 8.71 30.77
N ILE A 199 -11.69 8.68 31.10
CA ILE A 199 -10.64 9.40 30.40
C ILE A 199 -9.77 8.40 29.63
N PHE A 200 -9.61 8.62 28.33
CA PHE A 200 -8.97 7.66 27.43
C PHE A 200 -7.56 8.10 27.02
N PHE A 201 -6.62 7.17 27.09
CA PHE A 201 -5.22 7.32 26.72
C PHE A 201 -4.88 6.25 25.66
N PRO A 202 -5.18 6.52 24.38
CA PRO A 202 -4.88 5.59 23.29
C PRO A 202 -3.37 5.50 23.09
N ALA A 203 -2.83 4.30 23.14
CA ALA A 203 -1.39 4.06 22.99
C ALA A 203 -1.09 3.43 21.63
N ASN A 204 -1.50 2.16 21.45
CA ASN A 204 -1.04 1.27 20.37
C ASN A 204 0.47 1.34 20.20
N SER A 205 1.19 1.00 21.26
CA SER A 205 2.65 1.12 21.32
C SER A 205 3.24 -0.03 22.10
N TRP A 206 4.45 -0.44 21.70
CA TRP A 206 5.24 -1.41 22.43
C TRP A 206 5.97 -0.74 23.60
N ILE A 207 5.74 -1.29 24.79
CA ILE A 207 6.37 -0.84 26.04
C ILE A 207 7.57 -1.74 26.32
N HIS A 208 8.76 -1.22 26.04
CA HIS A 208 10.04 -1.91 26.24
C HIS A 208 10.27 -2.25 27.71
N SER A 209 11.09 -3.27 28.00
CA SER A 209 11.53 -3.55 29.37
C SER A 209 12.39 -2.41 29.91
N ARG A 210 12.27 -2.08 31.20
CA ARG A 210 13.18 -1.15 31.87
C ARG A 210 14.67 -1.56 31.78
N LYS A 211 14.93 -2.84 31.51
CA LYS A 211 16.29 -3.36 31.26
C LYS A 211 16.86 -2.91 29.92
N ASP A 212 15.99 -2.70 28.93
CA ASP A 212 16.34 -2.26 27.59
C ASP A 212 16.47 -0.74 27.54
N ASN A 213 15.48 -0.03 28.08
CA ASN A 213 15.52 1.42 28.24
C ASN A 213 14.88 1.80 29.60
N PRO A 214 15.59 2.53 30.48
CA PRO A 214 15.10 2.85 31.82
C PRO A 214 14.02 3.93 31.86
N GLU A 215 13.79 4.67 30.77
CA GLU A 215 12.83 5.77 30.70
C GLU A 215 11.39 5.28 30.61
N SER A 216 10.48 5.96 31.30
CA SER A 216 9.05 5.69 31.20
C SER A 216 8.49 6.11 29.85
N ARG A 217 7.51 5.37 29.34
CA ARG A 217 6.78 5.75 28.13
C ARG A 217 5.72 6.80 28.48
N ILE A 218 5.71 7.90 27.73
CA ILE A 218 4.70 8.96 27.83
C ILE A 218 3.52 8.60 26.92
N ILE A 219 2.30 8.55 27.48
CA ILE A 219 1.05 8.37 26.74
C ILE A 219 0.14 9.56 27.05
N PHE A 220 -0.25 10.31 26.02
CA PHE A 220 -1.15 11.44 26.18
C PHE A 220 -2.62 11.03 26.08
N ARG A 221 -3.50 11.82 26.70
CA ARG A 221 -4.94 11.70 26.52
C ARG A 221 -5.33 11.87 25.04
N ASN A 222 -6.46 11.30 24.64
CA ASN A 222 -6.99 11.45 23.29
C ASN A 222 -7.47 12.87 22.91
N GLN A 223 -7.29 13.88 23.75
CA GLN A 223 -7.56 15.27 23.40
C GLN A 223 -6.53 15.78 22.38
N ALA A 224 -6.98 16.58 21.41
CA ALA A 224 -6.08 17.27 20.47
C ALA A 224 -5.74 18.67 21.00
N TYR A 225 -4.47 19.05 20.89
CA TYR A 225 -3.98 20.37 21.30
C TYR A 225 -2.95 20.90 20.29
N LEU A 226 -3.16 22.13 19.80
CA LEU A 226 -2.08 22.90 19.20
C LEU A 226 -0.99 23.19 20.24
N PRO A 227 0.26 23.47 19.85
CA PRO A 227 1.32 23.81 20.81
C PRO A 227 0.93 24.94 21.78
N SER A 228 0.25 25.98 21.27
CA SER A 228 -0.25 27.13 22.04
C SER A 228 -1.35 26.78 23.05
N GLN A 229 -2.07 25.69 22.80
CA GLN A 229 -3.19 25.21 23.64
C GLN A 229 -2.76 24.13 24.63
N THR A 230 -1.49 23.70 24.60
CA THR A 230 -0.99 22.65 25.48
C THR A 230 -1.18 23.04 26.94
N PRO A 231 -1.89 22.23 27.75
CA PRO A 231 -2.07 22.51 29.17
C PRO A 231 -0.73 22.70 29.88
N PRO A 232 -0.62 23.65 30.83
CA PRO A 232 0.65 24.01 31.46
C PRO A 232 1.40 22.82 32.07
N GLY A 233 0.70 21.88 32.73
CA GLY A 233 1.29 20.69 33.34
C GLY A 233 1.86 19.67 32.34
N LEU A 234 1.53 19.78 31.05
CA LEU A 234 1.96 18.84 29.99
C LEU A 234 3.05 19.40 29.07
N LYS A 235 3.41 20.69 29.20
CA LYS A 235 4.34 21.35 28.27
C LYS A 235 5.71 20.68 28.21
N ASP A 236 6.26 20.30 29.36
CA ASP A 236 7.54 19.61 29.42
C ASP A 236 7.46 18.20 28.83
N LEU A 237 6.41 17.44 29.17
CA LEU A 237 6.18 16.11 28.61
C LEU A 237 6.02 16.13 27.08
N ARG A 238 5.30 17.11 26.53
CA ARG A 238 5.15 17.30 25.07
C ARG A 238 6.51 17.45 24.40
N ARG A 239 7.39 18.27 24.99
CA ARG A 239 8.76 18.50 24.49
C ARG A 239 9.63 17.25 24.66
N GLU A 240 9.57 16.61 25.82
CA GLU A 240 10.36 15.41 26.14
C GLU A 240 10.02 14.23 25.23
N ASP A 241 8.75 13.98 24.94
CA ASP A 241 8.32 12.94 24.00
C ASP A 241 8.94 13.18 22.62
N LEU A 242 8.82 14.39 22.07
CA LEU A 242 9.41 14.75 20.78
C LEU A 242 10.94 14.62 20.77
N LEU A 243 11.63 15.00 21.85
CA LEU A 243 13.08 14.82 21.96
C LEU A 243 13.46 13.34 21.98
N SER A 244 12.69 12.50 22.68
CA SER A 244 12.91 11.06 22.73
C SER A 244 12.75 10.42 21.34
N LEU A 245 11.74 10.84 20.57
CA LEU A 245 11.47 10.35 19.21
C LEU A 245 12.54 10.81 18.20
N ARG A 246 13.15 11.98 18.40
CA ARG A 246 14.25 12.47 17.55
C ARG A 246 15.57 11.76 17.82
N GLY A 247 15.79 11.32 19.06
CA GLY A 247 17.07 10.82 19.54
C GLY A 247 18.21 11.83 19.36
N ASN A 248 19.45 11.34 19.27
CA ASN A 248 20.67 12.17 19.22
C ASN A 248 21.46 12.05 17.90
N ARG A 249 20.85 11.46 16.86
CA ARG A 249 21.45 11.19 15.53
C ARG A 249 22.68 10.26 15.51
N LYS A 250 23.07 9.66 16.64
CA LYS A 250 24.25 8.80 16.79
C LYS A 250 23.85 7.37 17.10
N GLY A 251 24.82 6.45 17.03
CA GLY A 251 24.65 5.03 17.42
C GLY A 251 23.89 4.19 16.40
N GLU A 252 24.02 2.87 16.55
CA GLU A 252 23.19 1.89 15.86
C GLU A 252 21.82 1.80 16.55
N ARG A 253 20.76 1.67 15.76
CA ARG A 253 19.40 1.53 16.27
C ARG A 253 19.12 0.12 16.77
N LYS A 254 18.42 0.02 17.90
CA LYS A 254 18.07 -1.24 18.55
C LYS A 254 16.59 -1.58 18.34
N PRO A 255 16.18 -2.86 18.39
CA PRO A 255 14.81 -3.25 18.08
C PRO A 255 13.73 -2.54 18.91
N HIS A 256 14.01 -2.18 20.16
CA HIS A 256 13.11 -1.47 21.06
C HIS A 256 13.13 0.06 20.92
N ASP A 257 14.03 0.62 20.10
CA ASP A 257 14.11 2.06 19.89
C ASP A 257 12.85 2.57 19.18
N ARG A 258 12.44 3.80 19.51
CA ARG A 258 11.41 4.57 18.79
C ARG A 258 11.99 5.83 18.17
N ILE A 259 13.23 5.74 17.70
CA ILE A 259 13.98 6.89 17.20
C ILE A 259 13.80 6.99 15.69
N TYR A 260 13.25 8.12 15.26
CA TYR A 260 13.00 8.49 13.87
C TYR A 260 14.09 9.46 13.43
N ASP A 261 14.84 9.11 12.39
CA ASP A 261 15.91 9.96 11.85
C ASP A 261 16.19 9.60 10.38
N TYR A 262 16.93 10.46 9.69
CA TYR A 262 17.15 10.35 8.24
C TYR A 262 18.51 9.74 7.91
N ALA A 263 18.55 9.01 6.81
CA ALA A 263 19.80 8.62 6.16
C ALA A 263 19.61 8.47 4.65
N PRO A 264 20.69 8.60 3.85
CA PRO A 264 20.63 8.36 2.42
C PRO A 264 20.40 6.87 2.13
N TYR A 265 20.04 6.54 0.90
CA TYR A 265 20.01 5.14 0.43
C TYR A 265 21.45 4.68 0.15
N ASN A 266 22.16 4.30 1.21
CA ASN A 266 23.51 3.76 1.18
C ASN A 266 23.58 2.33 1.76
N ASP A 267 22.44 1.66 1.94
CA ASP A 267 22.31 0.30 2.50
C ASP A 267 21.83 -0.73 1.47
N LEU A 268 21.85 -0.39 0.17
CA LEU A 268 21.39 -1.27 -0.91
C LEU A 268 22.51 -2.19 -1.44
N GLY A 269 23.75 -1.73 -1.44
CA GLY A 269 24.91 -2.49 -1.91
C GLY A 269 25.48 -3.46 -0.86
N ASN A 270 26.25 -4.45 -1.30
CA ASN A 270 27.01 -5.34 -0.43
C ASN A 270 28.45 -5.56 -0.96
N PRO A 271 29.27 -4.49 -1.03
CA PRO A 271 30.61 -4.55 -1.62
C PRO A 271 31.57 -5.48 -0.86
N ASP A 272 31.37 -5.68 0.45
CA ASP A 272 32.15 -6.62 1.25
C ASP A 272 31.96 -8.09 0.82
N LYS A 273 30.81 -8.42 0.20
CA LYS A 273 30.50 -9.76 -0.31
C LYS A 273 31.00 -9.96 -1.74
N SER A 274 30.85 -8.95 -2.60
CA SER A 274 31.31 -8.96 -3.99
C SER A 274 31.25 -7.54 -4.57
N GLU A 275 32.23 -7.20 -5.40
CA GLU A 275 32.25 -5.93 -6.17
C GLU A 275 31.02 -5.79 -7.08
N ASP A 276 30.47 -6.90 -7.61
CA ASP A 276 29.25 -6.91 -8.42
C ASP A 276 28.00 -6.48 -7.65
N LEU A 277 28.05 -6.50 -6.31
CA LEU A 277 26.99 -6.06 -5.42
C LEU A 277 27.21 -4.63 -4.89
N ALA A 278 28.30 -3.95 -5.28
CA ALA A 278 28.49 -2.54 -4.97
C ALA A 278 27.42 -1.69 -5.67
N ARG A 279 26.77 -0.79 -4.94
CA ARG A 279 25.76 0.12 -5.49
C ARG A 279 26.08 1.54 -5.05
N PRO A 280 25.87 2.55 -5.92
CA PRO A 280 26.14 3.93 -5.54
C PRO A 280 25.17 4.38 -4.45
N VAL A 281 25.65 5.29 -3.60
CA VAL A 281 24.79 6.01 -2.66
C VAL A 281 23.84 6.91 -3.44
N LEU A 282 22.55 6.86 -3.11
CA LEU A 282 21.56 7.79 -3.66
C LEU A 282 21.39 8.96 -2.70
N ALA A 283 22.18 10.01 -2.94
CA ALA A 283 22.08 11.33 -2.34
C ALA A 283 22.93 12.34 -3.12
N GLY A 284 22.65 13.63 -2.94
CA GLY A 284 23.42 14.71 -3.53
C GLY A 284 23.02 15.02 -4.97
N GLU A 285 23.81 15.83 -5.67
CA GLU A 285 23.41 16.42 -6.96
C GLU A 285 23.48 15.43 -8.14
N GLU A 286 24.41 14.47 -8.09
CA GLU A 286 24.59 13.45 -9.13
C GLU A 286 23.43 12.44 -9.11
N ARG A 287 23.04 11.99 -7.91
CA ARG A 287 22.00 10.98 -7.67
C ARG A 287 21.03 11.44 -6.57
N PRO A 288 20.26 12.51 -6.80
CA PRO A 288 19.36 13.05 -5.80
C PRO A 288 18.30 12.01 -5.43
N TYR A 289 17.92 11.96 -4.16
CA TYR A 289 16.90 11.01 -3.69
C TYR A 289 16.24 11.44 -2.37
N PRO A 290 14.99 11.03 -2.10
CA PRO A 290 14.41 11.12 -0.76
C PRO A 290 15.26 10.39 0.28
N ARG A 291 15.25 10.86 1.53
CA ARG A 291 15.89 10.16 2.65
C ARG A 291 15.02 9.01 3.15
N ARG A 292 15.67 7.99 3.70
CA ARG A 292 15.03 6.84 4.37
C ARG A 292 15.22 6.90 5.88
N CYS A 293 14.56 5.99 6.60
CA CYS A 293 14.74 5.80 8.02
C CYS A 293 16.18 5.34 8.35
N ARG A 294 16.86 6.09 9.22
CA ARG A 294 18.22 5.80 9.69
C ARG A 294 18.24 4.54 10.52
N THR A 295 19.21 3.68 10.24
CA THR A 295 19.46 2.42 10.96
C THR A 295 20.76 2.46 11.73
N GLY A 296 21.77 3.20 11.23
CA GLY A 296 22.99 3.49 11.96
C GLY A 296 23.91 2.29 12.17
N ARG A 297 23.77 1.22 11.37
CA ARG A 297 24.72 0.11 11.33
C ARG A 297 26.09 0.64 10.88
N PRO A 298 27.18 -0.03 11.23
CA PRO A 298 28.52 0.42 10.84
C PRO A 298 28.66 0.47 9.31
N PRO A 299 29.57 1.29 8.77
CA PRO A 299 29.94 1.25 7.36
C PRO A 299 30.47 -0.12 6.93
N THR A 300 30.44 -0.41 5.63
CA THR A 300 31.13 -1.58 5.07
C THR A 300 32.65 -1.43 5.18
N ARG A 301 33.38 -2.54 5.14
CA ARG A 301 34.85 -2.54 5.24
C ARG A 301 35.51 -2.00 3.98
N THR A 302 34.89 -2.23 2.84
CA THR A 302 35.40 -1.89 1.50
C THR A 302 34.98 -0.51 1.03
N ASP A 303 33.83 0.01 1.48
CA ASP A 303 33.34 1.35 1.16
C ASP A 303 32.76 2.05 2.42
N PRO A 304 33.49 3.02 3.01
CA PRO A 304 33.04 3.78 4.18
C PRO A 304 31.76 4.62 3.97
N LEU A 305 31.36 4.88 2.72
CA LEU A 305 30.12 5.60 2.41
C LEU A 305 28.90 4.68 2.39
N CYS A 306 29.11 3.36 2.23
CA CYS A 306 28.08 2.34 2.24
C CYS A 306 27.83 1.85 3.67
N GLU A 307 26.58 1.84 4.12
CA GLU A 307 26.17 1.20 5.37
C GLU A 307 26.19 -0.33 5.20
N SER A 308 26.66 -1.06 6.21
CA SER A 308 26.62 -2.52 6.21
C SER A 308 25.19 -3.06 6.11
N ARG A 309 25.05 -4.21 5.47
CA ARG A 309 23.77 -4.87 5.20
C ARG A 309 23.26 -5.59 6.43
N ALA A 310 21.97 -5.42 6.74
CA ALA A 310 21.26 -6.35 7.61
C ALA A 310 20.79 -7.54 6.76
N GLU A 311 21.49 -8.68 6.88
CA GLU A 311 21.08 -9.92 6.21
C GLU A 311 20.13 -10.73 7.09
N LYS A 312 19.21 -11.46 6.44
CA LYS A 312 18.28 -12.36 7.12
C LYS A 312 19.05 -13.42 7.92
N PRO A 313 18.52 -13.87 9.08
CA PRO A 313 17.17 -13.61 9.60
C PRO A 313 17.00 -12.27 10.35
N HIS A 314 18.03 -11.43 10.43
CA HIS A 314 17.97 -10.16 11.16
C HIS A 314 17.17 -9.11 10.37
N PRO A 315 16.17 -8.43 10.97
CA PRO A 315 15.41 -7.39 10.28
C PRO A 315 16.23 -6.10 10.12
N VAL A 316 15.89 -5.31 9.11
CA VAL A 316 16.32 -3.92 9.02
C VAL A 316 15.53 -3.13 10.05
N TYR A 317 16.20 -2.32 10.88
CA TYR A 317 15.52 -1.52 11.89
C TYR A 317 14.49 -0.56 11.28
N VAL A 318 13.34 -0.48 11.92
CA VAL A 318 12.41 0.65 11.93
C VAL A 318 12.03 0.92 13.40
N PRO A 319 11.56 2.13 13.75
CA PRO A 319 11.03 2.43 15.07
C PRO A 319 10.02 1.36 15.51
N ARG A 320 10.10 0.93 16.77
CA ARG A 320 9.40 -0.28 17.25
C ARG A 320 7.90 -0.32 16.94
N ASP A 321 7.23 0.83 16.98
CA ASP A 321 5.79 0.96 16.73
C ASP A 321 5.43 0.91 15.23
N GLU A 322 6.40 1.02 14.33
CA GLU A 322 6.22 0.95 12.87
C GLU A 322 6.32 -0.48 12.34
N THR A 323 6.85 -1.39 13.15
CA THR A 323 6.94 -2.81 12.78
C THR A 323 5.54 -3.39 12.55
N PHE A 324 5.45 -4.33 11.62
CA PHE A 324 4.21 -5.06 11.37
C PHE A 324 3.68 -5.74 12.64
N GLU A 325 2.38 -5.68 12.86
CA GLU A 325 1.72 -6.53 13.86
C GLU A 325 1.79 -8.01 13.44
N GLU A 326 1.53 -8.93 14.39
CA GLU A 326 1.66 -10.37 14.15
C GLU A 326 0.79 -10.88 12.99
N ILE A 327 -0.41 -10.31 12.76
CA ILE A 327 -1.28 -10.71 11.64
C ILE A 327 -0.63 -10.32 10.30
N LYS A 328 -0.15 -9.09 10.18
CA LYS A 328 0.58 -8.60 9.00
C LYS A 328 1.89 -9.37 8.82
N GLN A 329 2.66 -9.59 9.88
CA GLN A 329 3.84 -10.46 9.86
C GLN A 329 3.50 -11.90 9.47
N ASN A 330 2.37 -12.45 9.89
CA ASN A 330 2.00 -13.81 9.46
C ASN A 330 1.66 -13.85 7.97
N THR A 331 1.03 -12.79 7.46
CA THR A 331 0.73 -12.61 6.04
C THR A 331 2.01 -12.52 5.20
N PHE A 332 3.03 -11.78 5.67
CA PHE A 332 4.26 -11.47 4.91
C PHE A 332 5.52 -12.29 5.33
N SER A 333 5.75 -12.43 6.64
CA SER A 333 6.91 -13.07 7.29
C SER A 333 6.76 -14.57 7.51
N ALA A 334 5.55 -15.11 7.74
CA ALA A 334 5.36 -16.51 8.16
C ALA A 334 4.93 -17.50 7.05
N GLY A 335 4.73 -17.08 5.80
CA GLY A 335 4.34 -18.06 4.77
C GLY A 335 4.35 -17.67 3.30
N ARG A 336 4.16 -16.39 2.91
CA ARG A 336 4.17 -16.01 1.49
C ARG A 336 5.51 -15.42 1.06
N LEU A 337 5.82 -14.14 1.30
CA LEU A 337 7.05 -13.53 0.77
C LEU A 337 8.34 -14.24 1.19
N LYS A 338 8.42 -14.68 2.46
CA LYS A 338 9.57 -15.41 3.00
C LYS A 338 9.70 -16.83 2.42
N ALA A 339 8.63 -17.62 2.40
CA ALA A 339 8.68 -18.97 1.81
C ALA A 339 8.92 -18.89 0.31
N LEU A 340 8.37 -17.86 -0.35
CA LEU A 340 8.53 -17.57 -1.76
C LEU A 340 9.98 -17.24 -2.11
N LEU A 341 10.65 -16.38 -1.32
CA LEU A 341 12.02 -15.98 -1.57
C LEU A 341 13.09 -16.98 -1.11
N HIS A 342 12.84 -17.78 -0.07
CA HIS A 342 13.85 -18.65 0.53
C HIS A 342 13.66 -20.14 0.29
N ASN A 343 12.42 -20.60 0.13
CA ASN A 343 12.14 -22.02 -0.12
C ASN A 343 11.80 -22.20 -1.60
N LEU A 344 10.82 -21.44 -2.09
CA LEU A 344 10.27 -21.62 -3.42
C LEU A 344 11.22 -21.15 -4.53
N ILE A 345 11.75 -19.93 -4.46
CA ILE A 345 12.62 -19.40 -5.53
C ILE A 345 13.91 -20.22 -5.65
N PRO A 346 14.61 -20.57 -4.55
CA PRO A 346 15.74 -21.49 -4.61
C PRO A 346 15.35 -22.88 -5.09
N SER A 347 14.22 -23.45 -4.65
CA SER A 347 13.76 -24.77 -5.13
C SER A 347 13.29 -24.75 -6.59
N ILE A 348 12.70 -23.65 -7.08
CA ILE A 348 12.42 -23.43 -8.51
C ILE A 348 13.74 -23.32 -9.25
N ALA A 349 14.69 -22.54 -8.75
CA ALA A 349 16.01 -22.41 -9.37
C ALA A 349 16.77 -23.74 -9.36
N ALA A 350 16.59 -24.59 -8.35
CA ALA A 350 17.14 -25.95 -8.26
C ALA A 350 16.40 -26.94 -9.17
N THR A 351 15.08 -26.88 -9.26
CA THR A 351 14.27 -27.71 -10.19
C THR A 351 14.53 -27.33 -11.65
N LEU A 352 14.73 -26.04 -11.91
CA LEU A 352 15.10 -25.48 -13.20
C LEU A 352 16.63 -25.36 -13.36
N SER A 353 17.43 -25.91 -12.44
CA SER A 353 18.90 -25.70 -12.41
C SER A 353 19.61 -26.28 -13.62
N SER A 354 18.96 -27.16 -14.37
CA SER A 354 19.48 -27.66 -15.65
C SER A 354 19.21 -26.73 -16.84
N SER A 355 18.41 -25.65 -16.72
CA SER A 355 18.38 -24.55 -17.70
C SER A 355 17.47 -23.38 -17.31
N ASP A 356 17.95 -22.15 -17.52
CA ASP A 356 17.13 -20.93 -17.58
C ASP A 356 16.25 -20.96 -18.84
N ILE A 357 15.23 -21.83 -18.85
CA ILE A 357 14.51 -22.20 -20.08
C ILE A 357 13.58 -21.07 -20.53
N PRO A 358 13.68 -20.58 -21.77
CA PRO A 358 12.64 -19.80 -22.40
C PRO A 358 11.31 -20.58 -22.47
N PHE A 359 10.19 -19.87 -22.59
CA PHE A 359 8.93 -20.53 -22.99
C PHE A 359 9.07 -21.06 -24.42
N LYS A 360 8.67 -22.31 -24.68
CA LYS A 360 8.73 -22.91 -26.02
C LYS A 360 7.40 -22.77 -26.76
N CYS A 361 6.30 -22.75 -26.03
CA CYS A 361 4.97 -22.49 -26.56
C CYS A 361 4.08 -21.75 -25.55
N PHE A 362 2.94 -21.21 -26.00
CA PHE A 362 1.97 -20.58 -25.09
C PHE A 362 1.38 -21.57 -24.08
N SER A 363 1.33 -22.88 -24.39
CA SER A 363 0.86 -23.86 -23.42
C SER A 363 1.81 -24.05 -22.23
N ASP A 364 3.11 -23.73 -22.39
CA ASP A 364 4.05 -23.76 -21.26
C ASP A 364 3.78 -22.60 -20.30
N ILE A 365 3.44 -21.44 -20.86
CA ILE A 365 2.94 -20.28 -20.11
C ILE A 365 1.66 -20.71 -19.39
N ASP A 366 0.67 -21.22 -20.11
CA ASP A 366 -0.60 -21.64 -19.53
C ASP A 366 -0.44 -22.71 -18.44
N LYS A 367 0.48 -23.68 -18.59
CA LYS A 367 0.80 -24.66 -17.53
C LYS A 367 1.38 -23.99 -16.29
N LEU A 368 2.28 -23.02 -16.47
CA LEU A 368 2.78 -22.22 -15.34
C LEU A 368 1.66 -21.49 -14.61
N TYR A 369 0.54 -21.16 -15.28
CA TYR A 369 -0.65 -20.50 -14.69
C TYR A 369 -1.78 -21.44 -14.27
N ASN A 370 -1.86 -22.67 -14.77
CA ASN A 370 -2.93 -23.60 -14.43
C ASN A 370 -2.47 -24.64 -13.41
N ASP A 371 -1.24 -25.13 -13.60
CA ASP A 371 -0.69 -26.28 -12.87
C ASP A 371 0.42 -25.85 -11.90
N GLY A 372 0.96 -24.64 -12.04
CA GLY A 372 2.08 -24.13 -11.23
C GLY A 372 3.41 -24.80 -11.58
N VAL A 373 4.40 -24.68 -10.68
CA VAL A 373 5.70 -25.37 -10.81
C VAL A 373 5.68 -26.61 -9.92
N LEU A 374 5.89 -27.78 -10.52
CA LEU A 374 6.10 -29.04 -9.79
C LEU A 374 7.55 -29.08 -9.28
N LEU A 375 7.75 -29.15 -7.96
CA LEU A 375 9.08 -29.31 -7.36
C LEU A 375 9.39 -30.80 -7.19
N LYS A 376 10.66 -31.17 -7.37
CA LYS A 376 11.19 -32.47 -6.93
C LYS A 376 11.92 -32.25 -5.60
N ASP A 377 11.48 -32.91 -4.54
CA ASP A 377 12.24 -32.97 -3.28
C ASP A 377 13.41 -33.95 -3.44
N GLU A 378 14.62 -33.53 -3.08
CA GLU A 378 15.83 -34.38 -3.18
C GLU A 378 15.98 -35.37 -2.02
N GLU A 379 15.20 -35.24 -0.93
CA GLU A 379 15.33 -36.13 0.25
C GLU A 379 14.27 -37.24 0.35
N ASP A 380 13.22 -37.23 -0.48
CA ASP A 380 12.26 -38.34 -0.55
C ASP A 380 11.72 -38.48 -1.97
N GLN A 381 11.76 -39.68 -2.55
CA GLN A 381 11.15 -40.01 -3.85
C GLN A 381 9.60 -40.00 -3.80
N LYS A 382 8.99 -38.96 -3.22
CA LYS A 382 7.55 -38.71 -3.24
C LYS A 382 7.31 -37.34 -3.87
N MET A 383 6.52 -37.30 -4.94
CA MET A 383 6.01 -36.05 -5.51
C MET A 383 5.17 -35.32 -4.43
N SER A 384 5.72 -34.26 -3.84
CA SER A 384 4.96 -33.35 -2.98
C SER A 384 4.25 -32.29 -3.85
N GLY A 385 3.06 -31.86 -3.40
CA GLY A 385 2.05 -31.20 -4.22
C GLY A 385 2.40 -29.82 -4.80
N ASN A 386 1.54 -29.34 -5.71
CA ASN A 386 1.65 -28.03 -6.38
C ASN A 386 1.93 -26.89 -5.39
N VAL A 387 3.01 -26.14 -5.65
CA VAL A 387 3.39 -24.99 -4.80
C VAL A 387 2.38 -23.84 -4.87
N PHE A 388 1.65 -23.74 -5.99
CA PHE A 388 0.58 -22.78 -6.14
C PHE A 388 -0.76 -23.51 -6.03
N PRO A 389 -1.55 -23.33 -4.95
CA PRO A 389 -2.88 -23.92 -4.88
C PRO A 389 -3.72 -23.34 -6.03
N SER A 390 -4.48 -24.19 -6.73
CA SER A 390 -5.30 -23.82 -7.90
C SER A 390 -6.28 -22.65 -7.67
N ASN A 391 -6.53 -22.28 -6.42
CA ASN A 391 -7.32 -21.11 -6.05
C ASN A 391 -6.58 -19.77 -6.22
N MET A 392 -5.23 -19.74 -6.14
CA MET A 392 -4.41 -18.54 -6.33
C MET A 392 -4.44 -18.06 -7.79
N MET A 393 -4.52 -18.99 -8.73
CA MET A 393 -4.57 -18.70 -10.16
C MET A 393 -5.97 -18.39 -10.71
N LYS A 394 -7.05 -18.72 -9.96
CA LYS A 394 -8.43 -18.37 -10.36
C LYS A 394 -8.66 -16.84 -10.49
N GLN A 395 -7.82 -15.99 -9.88
CA GLN A 395 -7.95 -14.53 -9.92
C GLN A 395 -7.22 -13.84 -11.09
N VAL A 396 -6.02 -14.30 -11.49
CA VAL A 396 -5.42 -13.95 -12.81
C VAL A 396 -6.35 -14.39 -13.94
N LEU A 397 -6.99 -15.53 -13.71
CA LEU A 397 -8.05 -16.04 -14.54
C LEU A 397 -9.35 -15.21 -14.49
N SER A 398 -9.52 -14.15 -13.72
CA SER A 398 -10.68 -13.26 -13.92
C SER A 398 -10.57 -12.43 -15.23
N VAL A 399 -9.34 -12.10 -15.66
CA VAL A 399 -9.04 -11.57 -17.00
C VAL A 399 -8.85 -12.74 -17.99
N GLY A 400 -8.09 -13.77 -17.59
CA GLY A 400 -7.75 -14.91 -18.45
C GLY A 400 -8.86 -15.94 -18.74
N GLN A 401 -9.77 -16.25 -17.79
CA GLN A 401 -10.97 -17.09 -18.04
C GLN A 401 -11.99 -16.35 -18.89
N ARG A 402 -12.01 -15.01 -18.86
CA ARG A 402 -12.94 -14.23 -19.68
C ARG A 402 -12.42 -14.11 -21.12
N ASP A 403 -11.15 -13.77 -21.32
CA ASP A 403 -10.47 -13.79 -22.62
C ASP A 403 -8.94 -13.89 -22.51
N ARG A 404 -8.39 -15.11 -22.63
CA ARG A 404 -6.93 -15.37 -22.61
C ARG A 404 -6.15 -14.71 -23.75
N PHE A 405 -6.83 -14.22 -24.78
CA PHE A 405 -6.21 -13.58 -25.94
C PHE A 405 -6.34 -12.06 -25.89
N ALA A 406 -6.92 -11.50 -24.83
CA ALA A 406 -7.16 -10.07 -24.70
C ALA A 406 -5.88 -9.25 -24.89
N TRP A 407 -4.75 -9.72 -24.35
CA TRP A 407 -3.43 -9.09 -24.44
C TRP A 407 -2.90 -8.94 -25.88
N LEU A 408 -3.40 -9.74 -26.84
CA LEU A 408 -3.02 -9.63 -28.24
C LEU A 408 -3.63 -8.38 -28.89
N ARG A 409 -4.76 -7.91 -28.37
CA ARG A 409 -5.56 -6.85 -28.99
C ARG A 409 -4.96 -5.47 -28.71
N ASP A 410 -4.95 -4.62 -29.73
CA ASP A 410 -4.40 -3.27 -29.62
C ASP A 410 -5.21 -2.34 -28.73
N ASN A 411 -6.53 -2.55 -28.71
CA ASN A 411 -7.41 -1.80 -27.82
C ASN A 411 -7.12 -2.11 -26.35
N GLU A 412 -6.75 -3.33 -25.98
CA GLU A 412 -6.39 -3.66 -24.59
C GLU A 412 -5.04 -3.05 -24.20
N PHE A 413 -4.05 -3.10 -25.09
CA PHE A 413 -2.78 -2.41 -24.92
C PHE A 413 -2.98 -0.90 -24.69
N ALA A 414 -3.81 -0.25 -25.50
CA ALA A 414 -4.15 1.16 -25.31
C ALA A 414 -4.99 1.42 -24.05
N ARG A 415 -6.01 0.60 -23.77
CA ARG A 415 -6.90 0.76 -22.62
C ARG A 415 -6.13 0.69 -21.29
N GLN A 416 -5.10 -0.15 -21.19
CA GLN A 416 -4.28 -0.25 -19.98
C GLN A 416 -3.53 1.05 -19.64
N THR A 417 -3.32 1.96 -20.59
CA THR A 417 -2.77 3.30 -20.31
C THR A 417 -3.76 4.21 -19.55
N LEU A 418 -5.05 3.88 -19.57
CA LEU A 418 -6.12 4.61 -18.84
C LEU A 418 -6.66 3.83 -17.62
N ALA A 419 -6.59 2.50 -17.67
CA ALA A 419 -7.30 1.61 -16.73
C ALA A 419 -6.56 0.29 -16.45
N GLY A 420 -5.24 0.28 -16.67
CA GLY A 420 -4.37 -0.81 -16.26
C GLY A 420 -3.71 -0.51 -14.91
N VAL A 421 -2.61 -1.21 -14.61
CA VAL A 421 -1.83 -1.03 -13.38
C VAL A 421 -0.94 0.23 -13.38
N ASN A 422 -0.66 0.82 -14.55
CA ASN A 422 0.11 2.07 -14.64
C ASN A 422 -0.63 3.16 -15.44
N PRO A 423 -1.81 3.60 -14.98
CA PRO A 423 -2.69 4.45 -15.75
C PRO A 423 -2.32 5.93 -15.62
N VAL A 424 -1.03 6.29 -15.40
CA VAL A 424 -0.62 7.64 -14.96
C VAL A 424 0.42 8.31 -15.86
N ASN A 425 0.81 7.66 -16.97
CA ASN A 425 1.90 8.15 -17.84
C ASN A 425 1.44 8.65 -19.22
N ILE A 426 0.19 8.37 -19.63
CA ILE A 426 -0.31 8.88 -20.90
C ILE A 426 -0.51 10.40 -20.83
N GLU A 427 -0.13 11.08 -21.90
CA GLU A 427 -0.21 12.53 -22.06
C GLU A 427 -0.93 12.89 -23.36
N ILE A 428 -1.49 14.09 -23.45
CA ILE A 428 -1.93 14.65 -24.73
C ILE A 428 -0.71 14.98 -25.61
N LEU A 429 -0.80 14.69 -26.91
CA LEU A 429 0.21 15.10 -27.87
C LEU A 429 -0.02 16.59 -28.20
N LYS A 430 0.84 17.46 -27.65
CA LYS A 430 0.69 18.93 -27.73
C LYS A 430 1.13 19.53 -29.07
N GLY A 431 1.97 18.85 -29.84
CA GLY A 431 2.53 19.39 -31.07
C GLY A 431 3.33 18.35 -31.87
N PHE A 432 3.64 18.71 -33.11
CA PHE A 432 4.38 17.88 -34.06
C PHE A 432 5.36 18.76 -34.88
N PRO A 433 6.58 18.30 -35.24
CA PRO A 433 7.17 16.98 -34.97
C PRO A 433 7.46 16.73 -33.49
N LEU A 434 7.59 15.46 -33.12
CA LEU A 434 8.03 15.07 -31.78
C LEU A 434 9.54 15.27 -31.67
N VAL A 435 9.99 15.91 -30.59
CA VAL A 435 11.40 16.30 -30.39
C VAL A 435 11.87 15.90 -28.99
N SER A 436 13.01 15.22 -28.91
CA SER A 436 13.73 14.87 -27.69
C SER A 436 14.36 16.10 -27.04
N LYS A 437 14.32 16.17 -25.70
CA LYS A 437 14.99 17.20 -24.90
C LYS A 437 16.43 16.83 -24.51
N LEU A 438 16.85 15.61 -24.83
CA LEU A 438 18.23 15.15 -24.59
C LEU A 438 19.23 15.89 -25.48
N ASP A 439 20.47 16.03 -24.99
CA ASP A 439 21.55 16.70 -25.69
C ASP A 439 21.85 16.04 -27.06
N PRO A 440 21.62 16.76 -28.18
CA PRO A 440 21.87 16.21 -29.51
C PRO A 440 23.33 15.86 -29.78
N ALA A 441 24.28 16.50 -29.08
CA ALA A 441 25.70 16.19 -29.19
C ALA A 441 26.03 14.78 -28.64
N VAL A 442 25.22 14.28 -27.70
CA VAL A 442 25.39 12.96 -27.09
C VAL A 442 24.50 11.90 -27.76
N TYR A 443 23.25 12.24 -28.07
CA TYR A 443 22.24 11.27 -28.50
C TYR A 443 21.86 11.36 -29.98
N GLY A 444 22.46 12.28 -30.73
CA GLY A 444 22.16 12.52 -32.15
C GLY A 444 20.94 13.42 -32.35
N PRO A 445 20.42 13.52 -33.60
CA PRO A 445 19.33 14.44 -33.95
C PRO A 445 18.12 14.28 -33.01
N PRO A 446 17.53 15.37 -32.52
CA PRO A 446 16.47 15.30 -31.52
C PRO A 446 15.11 14.88 -32.09
N GLU A 447 14.90 14.98 -33.41
CA GLU A 447 13.64 14.66 -34.07
C GLU A 447 13.29 13.17 -33.97
N SER A 448 12.04 12.87 -33.63
CA SER A 448 11.49 11.51 -33.70
C SER A 448 11.48 11.01 -35.15
N ALA A 449 11.66 9.70 -35.34
CA ALA A 449 11.46 9.06 -36.62
C ALA A 449 9.98 8.91 -36.99
N ILE A 450 9.04 9.14 -36.05
CA ILE A 450 7.61 9.19 -36.36
C ILE A 450 7.38 10.45 -37.20
N THR A 451 6.93 10.27 -38.44
CA THR A 451 6.67 11.38 -39.37
C THR A 451 5.18 11.72 -39.43
N LYS A 452 4.89 12.91 -39.95
CA LYS A 452 3.51 13.41 -40.09
C LYS A 452 2.72 12.50 -41.03
N GLU A 453 3.36 12.05 -42.11
CA GLU A 453 2.77 11.20 -43.15
C GLU A 453 2.35 9.85 -42.58
N LEU A 454 3.16 9.25 -41.69
CA LEU A 454 2.83 7.98 -41.02
C LEU A 454 1.61 8.12 -40.13
N ILE A 455 1.54 9.18 -39.31
CA ILE A 455 0.38 9.43 -38.44
C ILE A 455 -0.86 9.69 -39.31
N GLN A 456 -0.73 10.51 -40.35
CA GLN A 456 -1.82 10.95 -41.23
C GLN A 456 -2.61 9.78 -41.84
N GLN A 457 -1.93 8.67 -42.16
CA GLN A 457 -2.56 7.45 -42.69
C GLN A 457 -3.51 6.79 -41.69
N GLU A 458 -3.28 7.00 -40.39
CA GLU A 458 -4.00 6.35 -39.29
C GLU A 458 -5.16 7.19 -38.72
N LEU A 459 -5.34 8.44 -39.17
CA LEU A 459 -6.32 9.37 -38.59
C LEU A 459 -7.73 9.32 -39.19
N SER A 460 -8.02 8.34 -40.05
CA SER A 460 -9.36 8.17 -40.65
C SER A 460 -9.85 9.43 -41.40
N GLY A 461 -8.94 10.12 -42.07
CA GLY A 461 -9.26 11.24 -42.98
C GLY A 461 -9.21 12.64 -42.38
N ILE A 462 -8.93 12.82 -41.08
CA ILE A 462 -8.63 14.14 -40.51
C ILE A 462 -7.13 14.41 -40.53
N THR A 463 -6.72 15.67 -40.64
CA THR A 463 -5.31 16.06 -40.63
C THR A 463 -4.68 15.89 -39.23
N VAL A 464 -3.34 15.81 -39.17
CA VAL A 464 -2.61 15.79 -37.89
C VAL A 464 -2.90 17.05 -37.08
N GLU A 465 -2.95 18.22 -37.72
CA GLU A 465 -3.28 19.50 -37.07
C GLU A 465 -4.69 19.48 -36.46
N GLU A 466 -5.70 19.09 -37.24
CA GLU A 466 -7.08 18.95 -36.75
C GLU A 466 -7.16 17.94 -35.60
N ALA A 467 -6.42 16.83 -35.66
CA ALA A 467 -6.42 15.83 -34.59
C ALA A 467 -5.76 16.34 -33.29
N ILE A 468 -4.77 17.23 -33.37
CA ILE A 468 -4.18 17.90 -32.21
C ILE A 468 -5.14 18.95 -31.65
N GLU A 469 -5.73 19.77 -32.53
CA GLU A 469 -6.70 20.81 -32.16
C GLU A 469 -7.94 20.22 -31.48
N ASP A 470 -8.47 19.12 -32.04
CA ASP A 470 -9.58 18.34 -31.48
C ASP A 470 -9.17 17.53 -30.23
N LYS A 471 -7.90 17.59 -29.81
CA LYS A 471 -7.34 16.86 -28.66
C LYS A 471 -7.53 15.34 -28.75
N ARG A 472 -7.31 14.78 -29.94
CA ARG A 472 -7.50 13.35 -30.28
C ARG A 472 -6.21 12.57 -30.42
N LEU A 473 -5.05 13.20 -30.27
CA LEU A 473 -3.75 12.53 -30.24
C LEU A 473 -3.17 12.52 -28.83
N PHE A 474 -2.71 11.34 -28.43
CA PHE A 474 -2.09 11.08 -27.13
C PHE A 474 -0.77 10.36 -27.31
N ILE A 475 0.09 10.44 -26.31
CA ILE A 475 1.43 9.84 -26.34
C ILE A 475 1.76 9.18 -25.01
N LEU A 476 2.44 8.03 -25.10
CA LEU A 476 3.20 7.44 -24.01
C LEU A 476 4.67 7.56 -24.38
N ASP A 477 5.39 8.48 -23.74
CA ASP A 477 6.78 8.81 -24.07
C ASP A 477 7.74 8.38 -22.94
N TYR A 478 8.49 7.31 -23.20
CA TYR A 478 9.58 6.84 -22.33
C TYR A 478 10.96 7.12 -22.91
N HIS A 479 11.04 7.81 -24.05
CA HIS A 479 12.29 7.97 -24.78
C HIS A 479 13.33 8.70 -23.97
N ASP A 480 13.03 9.93 -23.52
CA ASP A 480 14.03 10.81 -22.91
C ASP A 480 14.50 10.29 -21.56
N MET A 481 13.61 9.63 -20.81
CA MET A 481 13.97 9.03 -19.52
C MET A 481 14.84 7.78 -19.70
N LEU A 482 14.53 6.92 -20.67
CA LEU A 482 15.18 5.61 -20.78
C LEU A 482 16.41 5.61 -21.69
N LEU A 483 16.45 6.44 -22.74
CA LEU A 483 17.56 6.45 -23.71
C LEU A 483 18.95 6.58 -23.05
N PRO A 484 19.15 7.42 -22.01
CA PRO A 484 20.42 7.50 -21.29
C PRO A 484 20.86 6.20 -20.61
N PHE A 485 19.93 5.28 -20.33
CA PHE A 485 20.18 4.01 -19.67
C PHE A 485 20.21 2.82 -20.63
N ILE A 486 19.63 2.90 -21.83
CA ILE A 486 19.53 1.77 -22.77
C ILE A 486 20.89 1.14 -23.08
N GLY A 487 21.92 1.96 -23.31
CA GLY A 487 23.28 1.46 -23.54
C GLY A 487 23.77 0.59 -22.38
N LYS A 488 23.56 1.04 -21.14
CA LYS A 488 23.91 0.30 -19.91
C LYS A 488 23.06 -0.96 -19.72
N MET A 489 21.76 -0.90 -20.04
CA MET A 489 20.87 -2.06 -19.92
C MET A 489 21.25 -3.17 -20.89
N ASN A 490 21.62 -2.82 -22.13
CA ASN A 490 21.90 -3.77 -23.20
C ASN A 490 23.28 -4.44 -23.09
N THR A 491 24.16 -3.96 -22.20
CA THR A 491 25.40 -4.68 -21.84
C THR A 491 25.16 -5.76 -20.78
N LEU A 492 24.02 -5.73 -20.09
CA LEU A 492 23.69 -6.76 -19.11
C LEU A 492 23.29 -8.07 -19.81
N PRO A 493 23.64 -9.23 -19.24
CA PRO A 493 23.26 -10.51 -19.80
C PRO A 493 21.74 -10.66 -19.85
N GLU A 494 21.26 -11.33 -20.90
CA GLU A 494 19.84 -11.65 -21.13
C GLU A 494 18.91 -10.42 -21.09
N ARG A 495 19.39 -9.24 -21.50
CA ARG A 495 18.59 -8.01 -21.57
C ARG A 495 18.84 -7.27 -22.87
N GLN A 496 17.76 -6.90 -23.53
CA GLN A 496 17.77 -6.10 -24.75
C GLN A 496 16.55 -5.18 -24.73
N ALA A 497 16.80 -3.89 -24.52
CA ALA A 497 15.80 -2.86 -24.38
C ALA A 497 15.95 -1.78 -25.46
N TYR A 498 14.84 -1.09 -25.70
CA TYR A 498 14.77 0.15 -26.45
C TYR A 498 14.19 1.24 -25.53
N ALA A 499 14.43 2.50 -25.88
CA ALA A 499 13.64 3.61 -25.37
C ALA A 499 12.47 3.82 -26.33
N SER A 500 11.24 3.92 -25.82
CA SER A 500 10.04 3.90 -26.66
C SER A 500 9.23 5.20 -26.64
N ARG A 501 8.59 5.50 -27.77
CA ARG A 501 7.43 6.41 -27.86
C ARG A 501 6.27 5.68 -28.51
N THR A 502 5.07 5.87 -27.97
CA THR A 502 3.86 5.31 -28.57
C THR A 502 2.82 6.41 -28.77
N VAL A 503 2.35 6.59 -30.00
CA VAL A 503 1.28 7.54 -30.32
C VAL A 503 -0.05 6.79 -30.38
N PHE A 504 -1.08 7.40 -29.82
CA PHE A 504 -2.44 6.90 -29.79
C PHE A 504 -3.40 7.90 -30.42
N PHE A 505 -4.42 7.37 -31.09
CA PHE A 505 -5.55 8.12 -31.61
C PHE A 505 -6.81 7.82 -30.82
N TYR A 506 -7.45 8.85 -30.28
CA TYR A 506 -8.73 8.74 -29.59
C TYR A 506 -9.87 8.81 -30.58
N THR A 507 -10.56 7.70 -30.77
CA THR A 507 -11.62 7.54 -31.77
C THR A 507 -12.90 8.30 -31.36
N ARG A 508 -13.71 8.71 -32.36
CA ARG A 508 -15.05 9.29 -32.10
C ARG A 508 -15.98 8.35 -31.33
N THR A 509 -15.68 7.05 -31.35
CA THR A 509 -16.39 5.99 -30.64
C THR A 509 -15.97 5.82 -29.17
N GLY A 510 -15.03 6.64 -28.68
CA GLY A 510 -14.71 6.78 -27.26
C GLY A 510 -13.57 5.92 -26.73
N PHE A 511 -12.72 5.34 -27.60
CA PHE A 511 -11.59 4.49 -27.20
C PHE A 511 -10.28 4.90 -27.87
N LEU A 512 -9.16 4.62 -27.18
CA LEU A 512 -7.80 4.80 -27.70
C LEU A 512 -7.37 3.65 -28.60
N ARG A 513 -6.70 3.99 -29.70
CA ARG A 513 -6.04 3.04 -30.60
C ARG A 513 -4.56 3.40 -30.71
N PRO A 514 -3.61 2.48 -30.48
CA PRO A 514 -2.21 2.76 -30.80
C PRO A 514 -2.08 2.88 -32.31
N ILE A 515 -1.26 3.81 -32.81
CA ILE A 515 -1.10 4.04 -34.26
C ILE A 515 0.36 3.98 -34.72
N ALA A 516 1.31 4.28 -33.83
CA ALA A 516 2.73 4.18 -34.13
C ALA A 516 3.54 3.91 -32.85
N ILE A 517 4.58 3.10 -32.97
CA ILE A 517 5.59 2.88 -31.92
C ILE A 517 6.96 3.22 -32.51
N GLU A 518 7.67 4.15 -31.89
CA GLU A 518 9.10 4.35 -32.12
C GLU A 518 9.90 3.59 -31.07
N LEU A 519 10.89 2.83 -31.52
CA LEU A 519 11.90 2.22 -30.66
C LEU A 519 13.29 2.76 -31.02
N SER A 520 13.96 3.32 -30.02
CA SER A 520 15.24 4.00 -30.19
C SER A 520 16.37 3.30 -29.42
N LEU A 521 17.52 3.20 -30.08
CA LEU A 521 18.80 2.82 -29.50
C LEU A 521 19.74 4.04 -29.50
N PRO A 522 20.50 4.26 -28.42
CA PRO A 522 21.46 5.35 -28.36
C PRO A 522 22.62 5.11 -29.34
N PRO A 523 23.32 6.18 -29.77
CA PRO A 523 24.58 6.02 -30.50
C PRO A 523 25.61 5.21 -29.70
N THR A 524 26.40 4.40 -30.39
CA THR A 524 27.56 3.69 -29.82
C THR A 524 28.81 4.07 -30.61
N PRO A 525 30.02 3.81 -30.08
CA PRO A 525 31.26 4.05 -30.84
C PRO A 525 31.33 3.32 -32.19
N SER A 526 30.55 2.23 -32.36
CA SER A 526 30.54 1.38 -33.55
C SER A 526 29.28 1.53 -34.41
N SER A 527 28.24 2.25 -33.97
CA SER A 527 27.00 2.39 -34.72
C SER A 527 26.31 3.72 -34.39
N PRO A 528 25.82 4.48 -35.40
CA PRO A 528 24.98 5.64 -35.12
C PRO A 528 23.72 5.21 -34.36
N GLY A 529 23.12 6.15 -33.62
CA GLY A 529 21.83 5.90 -32.96
C GLY A 529 20.79 5.44 -33.99
N LYS A 530 20.01 4.42 -33.64
CA LYS A 530 19.00 3.83 -34.53
C LYS A 530 17.62 4.09 -33.96
N LYS A 531 16.78 4.77 -34.73
CA LYS A 531 15.36 4.98 -34.44
C LYS A 531 14.56 4.22 -35.49
N ARG A 532 13.59 3.41 -35.07
CA ARG A 532 12.71 2.67 -35.99
C ARG A 532 11.27 2.87 -35.58
N VAL A 533 10.42 3.12 -36.56
CA VAL A 533 8.98 3.23 -36.37
C VAL A 533 8.32 1.93 -36.82
N TYR A 534 7.41 1.45 -36.00
CA TYR A 534 6.55 0.31 -36.25
C TYR A 534 5.12 0.81 -36.28
N THR A 535 4.36 0.37 -37.27
CA THR A 535 2.93 0.65 -37.43
C THR A 535 2.17 -0.66 -37.54
N HIS A 536 0.84 -0.57 -37.58
CA HIS A 536 -0.02 -1.73 -37.81
C HIS A 536 0.28 -2.38 -39.15
N GLY A 537 0.70 -3.64 -39.09
CA GLY A 537 0.91 -4.47 -40.25
C GLY A 537 -0.38 -4.97 -40.89
N HIS A 538 -0.38 -5.15 -42.22
CA HIS A 538 -1.47 -5.80 -42.96
C HIS A 538 -1.15 -7.24 -43.37
N ASP A 539 0.06 -7.74 -43.04
CA ASP A 539 0.52 -9.09 -43.35
C ASP A 539 1.01 -9.84 -42.10
N ALA A 540 1.33 -11.12 -42.26
CA ALA A 540 1.71 -12.00 -41.16
C ALA A 540 3.03 -11.57 -40.48
N THR A 541 4.00 -11.08 -41.25
CA THR A 541 5.32 -10.67 -40.77
C THR A 541 5.19 -9.41 -39.93
N THR A 542 4.53 -8.39 -40.48
CA THR A 542 4.36 -7.09 -39.84
C THR A 542 3.49 -7.19 -38.57
N HIS A 543 2.51 -8.10 -38.53
CA HIS A 543 1.75 -8.41 -37.30
C HIS A 543 2.63 -8.88 -36.13
N TRP A 544 3.59 -9.80 -36.39
CA TRP A 544 4.48 -10.29 -35.35
C TRP A 544 5.54 -9.27 -34.93
N ILE A 545 6.03 -8.45 -35.87
CA ILE A 545 6.92 -7.32 -35.55
C ILE A 545 6.19 -6.31 -34.65
N TRP A 546 4.94 -5.95 -34.99
CA TRP A 546 4.10 -5.06 -34.19
C TRP A 546 3.90 -5.58 -32.76
N LYS A 547 3.67 -6.90 -32.60
CA LYS A 547 3.58 -7.52 -31.26
C LYS A 547 4.88 -7.40 -30.47
N GLN A 548 6.04 -7.60 -31.10
CA GLN A 548 7.32 -7.41 -30.42
C GLN A 548 7.52 -5.95 -30.01
N ALA A 549 7.13 -4.99 -30.86
CA ALA A 549 7.19 -3.58 -30.54
C ALA A 549 6.34 -3.23 -29.31
N LYS A 550 5.09 -3.70 -29.25
CA LYS A 550 4.23 -3.55 -28.06
C LYS A 550 4.85 -4.18 -26.81
N ALA A 551 5.47 -5.35 -26.92
CA ALA A 551 6.12 -6.01 -25.78
C ALA A 551 7.30 -5.19 -25.23
N HIS A 552 8.11 -4.55 -26.09
CA HIS A 552 9.14 -3.61 -25.65
C HIS A 552 8.56 -2.38 -24.94
N VAL A 553 7.46 -1.82 -25.44
CA VAL A 553 6.75 -0.72 -24.76
C VAL A 553 6.23 -1.18 -23.40
N CYS A 554 5.60 -2.35 -23.31
CA CYS A 554 5.14 -2.91 -22.04
C CYS A 554 6.29 -3.15 -21.04
N SER A 555 7.49 -3.53 -21.52
CA SER A 555 8.67 -3.68 -20.68
C SER A 555 9.22 -2.35 -20.17
N ASN A 556 9.22 -1.31 -21.01
CA ASN A 556 9.50 0.06 -20.55
C ASN A 556 8.47 0.48 -19.49
N ASP A 557 7.17 0.32 -19.79
CA ASP A 557 6.08 0.66 -18.88
C ASP A 557 6.19 -0.07 -17.54
N ALA A 558 6.51 -1.36 -17.54
CA ALA A 558 6.69 -2.15 -16.33
C ALA A 558 7.85 -1.64 -15.45
N GLY A 559 8.98 -1.26 -16.06
CA GLY A 559 10.12 -0.68 -15.35
C GLY A 559 9.79 0.69 -14.74
N VAL A 560 9.14 1.55 -15.51
CA VAL A 560 8.74 2.90 -15.06
C VAL A 560 7.67 2.84 -13.97
N HIS A 561 6.66 1.99 -14.17
CA HIS A 561 5.65 1.70 -13.17
C HIS A 561 6.29 1.31 -11.84
N GLN A 562 7.16 0.31 -11.83
CA GLN A 562 7.73 -0.18 -10.58
C GLN A 562 8.70 0.78 -9.91
N LEU A 563 9.63 1.36 -10.67
CA LEU A 563 10.74 2.13 -10.09
C LEU A 563 10.42 3.61 -9.87
N VAL A 564 9.48 4.15 -10.67
CA VAL A 564 9.14 5.58 -10.66
C VAL A 564 7.79 5.78 -10.02
N ASN A 565 6.71 5.27 -10.61
CA ASN A 565 5.37 5.60 -10.14
C ASN A 565 5.01 4.90 -8.83
N HIS A 566 5.40 3.64 -8.67
CA HIS A 566 5.16 2.85 -7.49
C HIS A 566 6.23 3.11 -6.42
N TRP A 567 7.45 2.63 -6.61
CA TRP A 567 8.49 2.76 -5.58
C TRP A 567 8.83 4.22 -5.23
N LEU A 568 9.20 5.05 -6.21
CA LEU A 568 9.68 6.40 -5.91
C LEU A 568 8.54 7.31 -5.42
N ARG A 569 7.49 7.47 -6.24
CA ARG A 569 6.46 8.50 -6.02
C ARG A 569 5.50 8.16 -4.88
N THR A 570 5.37 6.89 -4.47
CA THR A 570 4.65 6.52 -3.24
C THR A 570 5.63 6.14 -2.12
N HIS A 571 6.25 4.97 -2.16
CA HIS A 571 7.02 4.41 -1.04
C HIS A 571 8.15 5.34 -0.57
N ALA A 572 9.06 5.72 -1.47
CA ALA A 572 10.27 6.45 -1.10
C ALA A 572 9.97 7.91 -0.71
N CYS A 573 9.04 8.58 -1.39
CA CYS A 573 8.66 9.96 -1.06
C CYS A 573 7.77 10.07 0.19
N MET A 574 7.02 9.02 0.56
CA MET A 574 6.22 9.01 1.79
C MET A 574 7.08 8.86 3.07
N GLU A 575 8.20 8.13 2.99
CA GLU A 575 9.07 7.85 4.14
C GLU A 575 9.58 9.11 4.86
N PRO A 576 10.09 10.16 4.17
CA PRO A 576 10.39 11.46 4.77
C PRO A 576 9.24 12.08 5.57
N TYR A 577 8.00 11.96 5.09
CA TYR A 577 6.84 12.56 5.74
C TYR A 577 6.54 11.89 7.07
N ILE A 578 6.64 10.57 7.11
CA ILE A 578 6.43 9.77 8.32
C ILE A 578 7.48 10.16 9.36
N ILE A 579 8.77 10.16 8.96
CA ILE A 579 9.88 10.50 9.84
C ILE A 579 9.69 11.91 10.43
N ALA A 580 9.38 12.92 9.61
CA ALA A 580 9.15 14.28 10.09
C ALA A 580 7.93 14.38 11.01
N THR A 581 6.84 13.68 10.69
CA THR A 581 5.59 13.72 11.47
C THR A 581 5.84 13.25 12.90
N HIS A 582 6.53 12.12 13.08
CA HIS A 582 6.89 11.62 14.41
C HIS A 582 7.95 12.46 15.12
N ARG A 583 8.82 13.15 14.37
CA ARG A 583 9.87 14.01 14.96
C ARG A 583 9.36 15.38 15.39
N GLN A 584 8.37 15.94 14.72
CA GLN A 584 8.01 17.35 14.88
C GLN A 584 6.62 17.58 15.43
N LEU A 585 5.67 16.67 15.19
CA LEU A 585 4.29 16.83 15.64
C LEU A 585 4.02 15.89 16.82
N SER A 586 3.69 16.45 17.98
CA SER A 586 3.32 15.65 19.16
C SER A 586 2.14 14.71 18.85
N ALA A 587 2.01 13.58 19.57
CA ALA A 587 0.81 12.73 19.48
C ALA A 587 -0.51 13.45 19.88
N MET A 588 -0.41 14.61 20.56
CA MET A 588 -1.53 15.51 20.82
C MET A 588 -1.85 16.44 19.64
N HIS A 589 -0.92 16.65 18.72
CA HIS A 589 -1.09 17.59 17.61
C HIS A 589 -2.21 17.11 16.67
N PRO A 590 -3.17 17.97 16.28
CA PRO A 590 -4.29 17.56 15.42
C PRO A 590 -3.80 16.97 14.08
N ILE A 591 -2.82 17.61 13.44
CA ILE A 591 -2.24 17.08 12.18
C ILE A 591 -1.55 15.71 12.35
N ASN A 592 -0.92 15.42 13.51
CA ASN A 592 -0.41 14.06 13.78
C ASN A 592 -1.56 13.05 13.83
N LYS A 593 -2.65 13.38 14.57
CA LYS A 593 -3.82 12.52 14.68
C LYS A 593 -4.49 12.25 13.32
N LEU A 594 -4.60 13.27 12.46
CA LEU A 594 -5.12 13.15 11.11
C LEU A 594 -4.26 12.23 10.24
N LEU A 595 -2.94 12.40 10.27
CA LEU A 595 -2.03 11.66 9.39
C LEU A 595 -1.76 10.24 9.87
N ARG A 596 -1.80 9.95 11.17
CA ARG A 596 -1.39 8.66 11.77
C ARG A 596 -1.94 7.42 11.05
N PRO A 597 -3.22 7.32 10.66
CA PRO A 597 -3.73 6.17 9.91
C PRO A 597 -3.03 5.96 8.57
N HIS A 598 -2.58 7.04 7.93
CA HIS A 598 -1.96 7.06 6.61
C HIS A 598 -0.45 6.78 6.63
N LEU A 599 0.15 6.68 7.82
CA LEU A 599 1.59 6.36 8.00
C LEU A 599 1.84 4.88 8.28
N ARG A 600 0.79 4.16 8.69
CA ARG A 600 0.86 2.78 9.20
C ARG A 600 1.63 1.86 8.25
N TYR A 601 2.61 1.13 8.78
CA TYR A 601 3.36 0.05 8.11
C TYR A 601 4.28 0.45 6.96
N THR A 602 4.27 1.71 6.52
CA THR A 602 5.05 2.15 5.36
C THR A 602 6.57 2.06 5.61
N LEU A 603 7.06 2.39 6.81
CA LEU A 603 8.49 2.25 7.10
C LEU A 603 8.95 0.79 7.08
N GLU A 604 8.16 -0.12 7.65
CA GLU A 604 8.49 -1.55 7.70
C GLU A 604 8.52 -2.16 6.30
N ILE A 605 7.50 -1.90 5.46
CA ILE A 605 7.51 -2.43 4.08
C ILE A 605 8.67 -1.85 3.26
N ASN A 606 9.01 -0.57 3.44
CA ASN A 606 10.19 0.04 2.80
C ASN A 606 11.49 -0.61 3.28
N ALA A 607 11.62 -0.89 4.58
CA ALA A 607 12.79 -1.56 5.15
C ALA A 607 12.95 -2.99 4.59
N LEU A 608 11.85 -3.74 4.46
CA LEU A 608 11.83 -5.05 3.82
C LEU A 608 12.19 -4.99 2.32
N ALA A 609 11.71 -3.95 1.63
CA ALA A 609 12.04 -3.71 0.23
C ALA A 609 13.54 -3.41 0.05
N ARG A 610 14.12 -2.54 0.90
CA ARG A 610 15.57 -2.31 0.94
C ARG A 610 16.33 -3.59 1.27
N GLN A 611 15.77 -4.49 2.08
CA GLN A 611 16.44 -5.74 2.44
C GLN A 611 16.41 -6.79 1.32
N SER A 612 15.29 -6.95 0.59
CA SER A 612 15.08 -8.13 -0.27
C SER A 612 14.62 -7.84 -1.71
N LEU A 613 14.16 -6.63 -2.00
CA LEU A 613 13.50 -6.30 -3.26
C LEU A 613 14.40 -5.46 -4.17
N ILE A 614 14.84 -4.30 -3.67
CA ILE A 614 15.59 -3.28 -4.43
C ILE A 614 17.10 -3.24 -4.09
N ASN A 615 17.59 -4.16 -3.27
CA ASN A 615 19.02 -4.28 -2.98
C ASN A 615 19.82 -4.80 -4.18
N GLY A 616 21.14 -4.66 -4.11
CA GLY A 616 22.06 -5.29 -5.05
C GLY A 616 21.83 -6.80 -5.10
N GLY A 617 21.55 -7.33 -6.29
CA GLY A 617 21.18 -8.74 -6.52
C GLY A 617 19.76 -9.12 -6.08
N GLY A 618 18.94 -8.15 -5.69
CA GLY A 618 17.54 -8.33 -5.31
C GLY A 618 16.64 -8.66 -6.52
N ILE A 619 15.35 -8.85 -6.24
CA ILE A 619 14.38 -9.36 -7.24
C ILE A 619 14.19 -8.37 -8.40
N ILE A 620 14.13 -7.06 -8.09
CA ILE A 620 13.93 -6.03 -9.11
C ILE A 620 15.10 -6.03 -10.07
N GLU A 621 16.33 -6.04 -9.58
CA GLU A 621 17.52 -6.13 -10.44
C GLU A 621 17.56 -7.43 -11.24
N ALA A 622 17.15 -8.55 -10.63
CA ALA A 622 17.17 -9.84 -11.30
C ALA A 622 16.13 -9.96 -12.43
N CYS A 623 15.00 -9.26 -12.34
CA CYS A 623 13.83 -9.53 -13.19
C CYS A 623 13.32 -8.35 -14.04
N PHE A 624 13.88 -7.15 -13.90
CA PHE A 624 13.51 -5.98 -14.71
C PHE A 624 14.66 -5.51 -15.61
N SER A 625 14.29 -4.84 -16.71
CA SER A 625 15.24 -4.36 -17.73
C SER A 625 16.41 -3.53 -17.19
N PRO A 626 16.22 -2.62 -16.21
CA PRO A 626 17.33 -1.81 -15.71
C PRO A 626 18.44 -2.59 -14.99
N GLY A 627 18.14 -3.79 -14.47
CA GLY A 627 19.10 -4.59 -13.73
C GLY A 627 19.73 -3.82 -12.56
N LYS A 628 21.06 -3.87 -12.44
CA LYS A 628 21.83 -3.14 -11.40
C LYS A 628 21.71 -1.61 -11.46
N TYR A 629 21.20 -1.06 -12.56
CA TYR A 629 20.98 0.38 -12.75
C TYR A 629 19.58 0.84 -12.32
N ALA A 630 18.76 -0.05 -11.77
CA ALA A 630 17.36 0.23 -11.40
C ALA A 630 17.20 1.45 -10.48
N MET A 631 18.01 1.54 -9.43
CA MET A 631 17.92 2.62 -8.47
C MET A 631 18.55 3.93 -8.96
N GLU A 632 19.52 3.86 -9.87
CA GLU A 632 20.01 5.05 -10.58
C GLU A 632 18.93 5.63 -11.50
N LEU A 633 18.16 4.77 -12.18
CA LEU A 633 17.00 5.20 -12.98
C LEU A 633 15.94 5.85 -12.10
N SER A 634 15.61 5.26 -10.96
CA SER A 634 14.70 5.86 -9.97
C SER A 634 15.20 7.23 -9.51
N SER A 635 16.50 7.38 -9.24
CA SER A 635 17.10 8.68 -8.87
C SER A 635 17.05 9.71 -10.01
N ALA A 636 17.30 9.30 -11.24
CA ALA A 636 17.15 10.18 -12.40
C ALA A 636 15.70 10.67 -12.56
N ALA A 637 14.71 9.81 -12.33
CA ALA A 637 13.30 10.18 -12.34
C ALA A 637 12.94 11.12 -11.17
N TYR A 638 13.51 10.92 -9.98
CA TYR A 638 13.35 11.87 -8.89
C TYR A 638 13.87 13.25 -9.29
N LYS A 639 15.04 13.33 -9.92
CA LYS A 639 15.61 14.60 -10.39
C LYS A 639 14.69 15.33 -11.36
N SER A 640 14.20 14.65 -12.39
CA SER A 640 13.56 15.28 -13.54
C SER A 640 12.03 15.29 -13.53
N MET A 641 11.38 14.39 -12.78
CA MET A 641 9.92 14.19 -12.86
C MET A 641 9.18 14.50 -11.57
N TRP A 642 9.81 14.32 -10.40
CA TRP A 642 9.12 14.48 -9.12
C TRP A 642 9.12 15.95 -8.65
N GLN A 643 7.91 16.44 -8.34
CA GLN A 643 7.63 17.74 -7.74
C GLN A 643 6.40 17.59 -6.83
N PHE A 644 6.48 18.03 -5.58
CA PHE A 644 5.41 17.80 -4.60
C PHE A 644 4.07 18.39 -5.03
N ASP A 645 4.06 19.61 -5.54
CA ASP A 645 2.87 20.34 -6.02
C ASP A 645 2.19 19.66 -7.22
N MET A 646 2.92 18.79 -7.92
CA MET A 646 2.43 18.04 -9.08
C MET A 646 2.05 16.57 -8.75
N GLU A 647 2.14 16.16 -7.48
CA GLU A 647 1.62 14.86 -7.03
C GLU A 647 0.13 14.90 -6.67
N ALA A 648 -0.46 16.09 -6.58
CA ALA A 648 -1.91 16.26 -6.49
C ALA A 648 -2.59 15.77 -7.77
N LEU A 649 -3.64 14.93 -7.65
CA LEU A 649 -4.28 14.32 -8.83
C LEU A 649 -4.76 15.35 -9.86
N PRO A 650 -5.46 16.44 -9.50
CA PRO A 650 -5.86 17.47 -10.48
C PRO A 650 -4.65 18.11 -11.19
N ALA A 651 -3.58 18.42 -10.45
CA ALA A 651 -2.37 19.02 -11.00
C ALA A 651 -1.65 18.07 -11.96
N ASP A 652 -1.52 16.78 -11.60
CA ASP A 652 -0.97 15.73 -12.45
C ASP A 652 -1.74 15.59 -13.77
N LEU A 653 -3.08 15.59 -13.70
CA LEU A 653 -3.95 15.50 -14.87
C LEU A 653 -3.80 16.71 -15.79
N ILE A 654 -3.75 17.93 -15.24
CA ILE A 654 -3.52 19.15 -16.03
C ILE A 654 -2.12 19.13 -16.66
N ARG A 655 -1.08 18.76 -15.91
CA ARG A 655 0.31 18.70 -16.38
C ARG A 655 0.45 17.81 -17.60
N ARG A 656 -0.12 16.61 -17.53
CA ARG A 656 -0.17 15.63 -18.64
C ARG A 656 -1.14 16.03 -19.76
N GLY A 657 -1.94 17.08 -19.54
CA GLY A 657 -2.98 17.55 -20.45
C GLY A 657 -4.14 16.57 -20.59
N MET A 658 -4.40 15.77 -19.56
CA MET A 658 -5.54 14.87 -19.46
C MET A 658 -6.77 15.52 -18.81
N ALA A 659 -6.61 16.72 -18.26
CA ALA A 659 -7.69 17.61 -17.85
C ALA A 659 -7.39 19.07 -18.22
N VAL A 660 -8.43 19.90 -18.26
CA VAL A 660 -8.33 21.37 -18.26
C VAL A 660 -8.93 21.92 -16.98
N GLU A 661 -8.49 23.12 -16.58
CA GLU A 661 -9.14 23.85 -15.48
C GLU A 661 -10.58 24.19 -15.84
N ASP A 662 -11.49 23.92 -14.92
CA ASP A 662 -12.90 24.27 -15.00
C ASP A 662 -13.45 24.45 -13.57
N PRO A 663 -13.53 25.70 -13.06
CA PRO A 663 -14.00 25.98 -11.71
C PRO A 663 -15.45 25.54 -11.44
N SER A 664 -16.24 25.24 -12.49
CA SER A 664 -17.61 24.75 -12.34
C SER A 664 -17.67 23.24 -12.05
N MET A 665 -16.56 22.52 -12.27
CA MET A 665 -16.46 21.09 -12.04
C MET A 665 -15.95 20.78 -10.62
N PRO A 666 -16.33 19.63 -10.03
CA PRO A 666 -15.68 19.13 -8.82
C PRO A 666 -14.16 19.06 -8.99
N CYS A 667 -13.41 19.41 -7.94
CA CYS A 667 -11.94 19.51 -7.97
C CYS A 667 -11.37 20.56 -8.95
N GLY A 668 -12.20 21.42 -9.54
CA GLY A 668 -11.78 22.51 -10.43
C GLY A 668 -11.26 22.06 -11.79
N VAL A 669 -11.53 20.82 -12.21
CA VAL A 669 -11.00 20.26 -13.46
C VAL A 669 -12.02 19.49 -14.27
N LYS A 670 -11.91 19.58 -15.60
CA LYS A 670 -12.68 18.79 -16.57
C LYS A 670 -11.76 17.85 -17.33
N LEU A 671 -12.06 16.56 -17.30
CA LEU A 671 -11.31 15.54 -18.04
C LEU A 671 -11.45 15.72 -19.55
N LEU A 672 -10.36 15.50 -20.29
CA LEU A 672 -10.41 15.43 -21.76
C LEU A 672 -11.02 14.12 -22.25
N ILE A 673 -10.68 13.03 -21.58
CA ILE A 673 -11.30 11.72 -21.80
C ILE A 673 -12.23 11.48 -20.60
N GLU A 674 -13.53 11.68 -20.78
CA GLU A 674 -14.51 11.48 -19.70
C GLU A 674 -14.48 10.06 -19.15
N ASP A 675 -14.35 9.06 -20.04
CA ASP A 675 -14.20 7.66 -19.69
C ASP A 675 -12.71 7.27 -19.52
N TYR A 676 -11.97 8.03 -18.70
CA TYR A 676 -10.64 7.68 -18.21
C TYR A 676 -10.79 7.12 -16.80
N PRO A 677 -10.83 5.79 -16.61
CA PRO A 677 -11.34 5.19 -15.37
C PRO A 677 -10.56 5.57 -14.11
N TYR A 678 -9.22 5.54 -14.17
CA TYR A 678 -8.37 6.00 -13.07
C TYR A 678 -8.65 7.47 -12.68
N ALA A 679 -8.68 8.37 -13.67
CA ALA A 679 -8.86 9.79 -13.39
C ALA A 679 -10.28 10.12 -12.92
N ALA A 680 -11.29 9.54 -13.57
CA ALA A 680 -12.70 9.79 -13.27
C ALA A 680 -13.10 9.30 -11.88
N ASP A 681 -12.56 8.15 -11.43
CA ASP A 681 -12.82 7.63 -10.09
C ASP A 681 -11.89 8.29 -9.06
N GLY A 682 -10.62 8.50 -9.42
CA GLY A 682 -9.64 9.16 -8.56
C GLY A 682 -10.06 10.55 -8.16
N LEU A 683 -10.68 11.32 -9.06
CA LEU A 683 -11.20 12.67 -8.74
C LEU A 683 -12.33 12.64 -7.71
N LEU A 684 -13.13 11.56 -7.66
CA LEU A 684 -14.15 11.41 -6.61
C LEU A 684 -13.50 11.18 -5.24
N ILE A 685 -12.51 10.27 -5.19
CA ILE A 685 -11.77 9.96 -3.97
C ILE A 685 -10.98 11.18 -3.49
N TRP A 686 -10.26 11.86 -4.39
CA TRP A 686 -9.54 13.11 -4.12
C TRP A 686 -10.48 14.18 -3.55
N SER A 687 -11.66 14.38 -4.15
CA SER A 687 -12.64 15.35 -3.66
C SER A 687 -13.08 15.04 -2.23
N ALA A 688 -13.36 13.77 -1.92
CA ALA A 688 -13.78 13.36 -0.59
C ALA A 688 -12.66 13.57 0.45
N ILE A 689 -11.41 13.23 0.11
CA ILE A 689 -10.25 13.49 0.97
C ILE A 689 -10.09 14.99 1.20
N LYS A 690 -10.17 15.80 0.13
CA LYS A 690 -10.02 17.25 0.19
C LYS A 690 -11.07 17.88 1.11
N GLU A 691 -12.34 17.52 0.95
CA GLU A 691 -13.44 18.03 1.79
C GLU A 691 -13.26 17.65 3.26
N TRP A 692 -12.86 16.40 3.54
CA TRP A 692 -12.52 15.94 4.88
C TRP A 692 -11.39 16.75 5.50
N VAL A 693 -10.29 16.94 4.76
CA VAL A 693 -9.10 17.66 5.23
C VAL A 693 -9.39 19.14 5.44
N GLU A 694 -10.07 19.80 4.51
CA GLU A 694 -10.42 21.23 4.62
C GLU A 694 -11.29 21.47 5.86
N SER A 695 -12.31 20.63 6.07
CA SER A 695 -13.18 20.73 7.25
C SER A 695 -12.39 20.49 8.55
N TYR A 696 -11.49 19.51 8.56
CA TYR A 696 -10.63 19.21 9.72
C TYR A 696 -9.65 20.36 10.03
N VAL A 697 -9.01 20.93 9.00
CA VAL A 697 -8.08 22.04 9.15
C VAL A 697 -8.81 23.29 9.63
N ASP A 698 -9.98 23.60 9.07
CA ASP A 698 -10.79 24.75 9.47
C ASP A 698 -11.23 24.68 10.94
N HIS A 699 -11.50 23.47 11.44
CA HIS A 699 -11.84 23.24 12.84
C HIS A 699 -10.72 23.62 13.82
N PHE A 700 -9.48 23.22 13.53
CA PHE A 700 -8.34 23.46 14.43
C PHE A 700 -7.63 24.81 14.17
N TYR A 701 -7.68 25.32 12.96
CA TYR A 701 -7.02 26.56 12.53
C TYR A 701 -8.04 27.63 12.17
N SER A 702 -9.02 27.89 13.04
CA SER A 702 -10.13 28.81 12.76
C SER A 702 -9.71 30.29 12.66
N GLU A 703 -8.71 30.70 13.44
CA GLU A 703 -8.25 32.10 13.51
C GLU A 703 -7.14 32.41 12.47
N PRO A 704 -7.03 33.67 11.99
CA PRO A 704 -5.94 34.09 11.12
C PRO A 704 -4.55 33.86 11.74
N ASN A 705 -3.56 33.53 10.92
CA ASN A 705 -2.16 33.29 11.31
C ASN A 705 -1.92 32.10 12.27
N THR A 706 -2.93 31.30 12.59
CA THR A 706 -2.76 30.10 13.42
C THR A 706 -1.76 29.12 12.80
N VAL A 707 -1.80 28.93 11.48
CA VAL A 707 -0.85 28.08 10.73
C VAL A 707 0.60 28.57 10.83
N THR A 708 0.85 29.87 10.70
CA THR A 708 2.22 30.44 10.76
C THR A 708 2.75 30.53 12.17
N SER A 709 1.86 30.63 13.18
CA SER A 709 2.24 30.65 14.60
C SER A 709 2.50 29.27 15.20
N ASP A 710 2.10 28.20 14.51
CA ASP A 710 2.29 26.82 14.96
C ASP A 710 3.72 26.34 14.72
N LEU A 711 4.56 26.43 15.76
CA LEU A 711 5.98 26.11 15.67
C LEU A 711 6.26 24.63 15.38
N GLU A 712 5.40 23.71 15.82
CA GLU A 712 5.57 22.28 15.49
C GLU A 712 5.27 22.04 14.01
N LEU A 713 4.17 22.62 13.50
CA LEU A 713 3.78 22.51 12.11
C LEU A 713 4.81 23.15 11.16
N GLN A 714 5.34 24.32 11.50
CA GLN A 714 6.38 24.98 10.72
C GLN A 714 7.69 24.18 10.74
N ALA A 715 8.08 23.62 11.90
CA ALA A 715 9.26 22.77 12.00
C ALA A 715 9.10 21.46 11.20
N TRP A 716 7.91 20.86 11.23
CA TRP A 716 7.54 19.66 10.47
C TRP A 716 7.76 19.83 8.98
N TRP A 717 7.15 20.87 8.39
CA TRP A 717 7.28 21.10 6.95
C TRP A 717 8.68 21.54 6.54
N ASN A 718 9.31 22.37 7.37
CA ASN A 718 10.69 22.76 7.16
C ASN A 718 11.64 21.53 7.18
N GLU A 719 11.42 20.56 8.07
CA GLU A 719 12.24 19.34 8.13
C GLU A 719 11.96 18.40 6.96
N ILE A 720 10.71 18.23 6.51
CA ILE A 720 10.38 17.47 5.30
C ILE A 720 11.19 18.00 4.11
N LYS A 721 11.18 19.33 3.91
CA LYS A 721 11.87 19.98 2.80
C LYS A 721 13.40 19.93 2.95
N ASN A 722 13.91 20.30 4.13
CA ASN A 722 15.34 20.55 4.31
C ASN A 722 16.15 19.37 4.84
N GLU A 723 15.52 18.27 5.25
CA GLU A 723 16.23 17.04 5.66
C GLU A 723 15.69 15.85 4.86
N GLY A 724 14.37 15.67 4.85
CA GLY A 724 13.69 14.55 4.19
C GLY A 724 13.88 14.51 2.67
N HIS A 725 13.67 15.64 2.01
CA HIS A 725 13.87 15.86 0.57
C HIS A 725 15.02 16.83 0.32
N TYR A 726 16.09 16.73 1.12
CA TYR A 726 17.25 17.64 1.10
C TYR A 726 17.75 17.99 -0.31
N ASP A 727 17.82 17.01 -1.22
CA ASP A 727 18.38 17.19 -2.55
C ASP A 727 17.49 18.07 -3.47
N LYS A 728 16.24 18.32 -3.08
CA LYS A 728 15.27 19.21 -3.76
C LYS A 728 14.81 20.39 -2.90
N ARG A 729 15.47 20.66 -1.78
CA ARG A 729 15.09 21.72 -0.83
C ARG A 729 15.08 23.14 -1.42
N ASN A 730 15.81 23.39 -2.51
CA ASN A 730 15.92 24.72 -3.12
C ASN A 730 14.93 24.98 -4.25
N GLU A 731 14.08 24.00 -4.57
CA GLU A 731 13.10 24.12 -5.64
C GLU A 731 12.02 25.15 -5.27
N SER A 732 11.56 25.94 -6.25
CA SER A 732 10.62 27.04 -6.01
C SER A 732 9.15 26.60 -5.86
N TRP A 733 8.82 25.39 -6.31
CA TRP A 733 7.47 24.85 -6.34
C TRP A 733 7.00 24.31 -4.98
N TRP A 734 7.86 24.25 -3.96
CA TRP A 734 7.44 23.84 -2.61
C TRP A 734 6.36 24.79 -2.07
N PRO A 735 5.20 24.26 -1.63
CA PRO A 735 4.22 25.04 -0.88
C PRO A 735 4.84 25.73 0.33
N LYS A 736 4.38 26.95 0.64
CA LYS A 736 4.98 27.79 1.69
C LYS A 736 4.52 27.42 3.10
N LEU A 737 3.33 26.83 3.22
CA LEU A 737 2.66 26.53 4.50
C LEU A 737 2.38 27.78 5.34
N ASN A 738 1.84 28.82 4.69
CA ASN A 738 1.45 30.06 5.36
C ASN A 738 -0.05 30.13 5.65
N THR A 739 -0.87 29.38 4.91
CA THR A 739 -2.33 29.47 4.98
C THR A 739 -2.99 28.11 5.22
N LYS A 740 -4.30 28.13 5.51
CA LYS A 740 -5.10 26.91 5.65
C LYS A 740 -5.23 26.15 4.34
N GLU A 741 -5.24 26.87 3.23
CA GLU A 741 -5.27 26.32 1.88
C GLU A 741 -3.95 25.61 1.57
N ASP A 742 -2.81 26.21 1.92
CA ASP A 742 -1.50 25.54 1.82
C ASP A 742 -1.49 24.23 2.62
N LEU A 743 -1.89 24.29 3.90
CA LEU A 743 -1.93 23.13 4.79
C LEU A 743 -2.87 22.04 4.26
N SER A 744 -4.08 22.41 3.87
CA SER A 744 -5.08 21.48 3.35
C SER A 744 -4.62 20.83 2.04
N GLY A 745 -3.99 21.60 1.15
CA GLY A 745 -3.41 21.08 -0.10
C GLY A 745 -2.28 20.08 0.14
N ILE A 746 -1.37 20.39 1.07
CA ILE A 746 -0.28 19.50 1.47
C ILE A 746 -0.85 18.19 2.02
N LEU A 747 -1.76 18.27 2.99
CA LEU A 747 -2.34 17.09 3.65
C LEU A 747 -3.18 16.24 2.69
N THR A 748 -3.99 16.87 1.84
CA THR A 748 -4.77 16.17 0.81
C THR A 748 -3.85 15.39 -0.14
N THR A 749 -2.76 16.01 -0.57
CA THR A 749 -1.76 15.38 -1.44
C THR A 749 -1.11 14.17 -0.76
N MET A 750 -0.68 14.33 0.50
CA MET A 750 -0.08 13.24 1.28
C MET A 750 -1.05 12.07 1.47
N ILE A 751 -2.29 12.34 1.88
CA ILE A 751 -3.31 11.30 2.09
C ILE A 751 -3.66 10.61 0.77
N TRP A 752 -3.79 11.35 -0.33
CA TRP A 752 -4.00 10.77 -1.66
C TRP A 752 -2.87 9.83 -2.09
N ILE A 753 -1.61 10.25 -1.91
CA ILE A 753 -0.44 9.42 -2.24
C ILE A 753 -0.43 8.13 -1.41
N ALA A 754 -0.70 8.25 -0.11
CA ALA A 754 -0.71 7.11 0.82
C ALA A 754 -1.83 6.11 0.53
N SER A 755 -2.97 6.58 0.00
CA SER A 755 -4.18 5.80 -0.18
C SER A 755 -4.51 5.56 -1.66
N GLY A 756 -5.33 6.42 -2.27
CA GLY A 756 -5.90 6.23 -3.61
C GLY A 756 -4.85 6.07 -4.71
N GLN A 757 -3.77 6.86 -4.69
CA GLN A 757 -2.69 6.75 -5.68
C GLN A 757 -1.98 5.40 -5.58
N HIS A 758 -1.53 5.04 -4.37
CA HIS A 758 -0.84 3.78 -4.14
C HIS A 758 -1.73 2.60 -4.51
N ALA A 759 -2.99 2.58 -4.06
CA ALA A 759 -3.94 1.53 -4.37
C ALA A 759 -4.12 1.33 -5.89
N ALA A 760 -4.29 2.42 -6.64
CA ALA A 760 -4.52 2.40 -8.08
C ALA A 760 -3.35 1.81 -8.89
N ILE A 761 -2.13 1.83 -8.35
CA ILE A 761 -0.92 1.32 -9.04
C ILE A 761 -0.33 0.07 -8.39
N ASN A 762 -0.81 -0.33 -7.21
CA ASN A 762 -0.32 -1.49 -6.48
C ASN A 762 -1.19 -2.74 -6.69
N PHE A 763 -2.49 -2.68 -6.37
CA PHE A 763 -3.35 -3.88 -6.35
C PHE A 763 -3.69 -4.44 -7.73
N GLY A 764 -3.32 -3.72 -8.79
CA GLY A 764 -3.38 -4.18 -10.18
C GLY A 764 -2.18 -5.00 -10.63
N GLN A 765 -1.12 -5.12 -9.82
CA GLN A 765 0.12 -5.80 -10.21
C GLN A 765 -0.10 -7.25 -10.62
N TYR A 766 -0.73 -8.07 -9.78
CA TYR A 766 -1.01 -9.45 -10.13
C TYR A 766 -2.15 -9.58 -11.17
N PRO A 767 -3.28 -8.86 -11.05
CA PRO A 767 -4.36 -8.92 -12.05
C PRO A 767 -3.93 -8.59 -13.49
N PHE A 768 -3.05 -7.60 -13.69
CA PHE A 768 -2.58 -7.19 -15.03
C PHE A 768 -1.20 -7.74 -15.40
N GLY A 769 -0.28 -7.77 -14.43
CA GLY A 769 1.11 -8.18 -14.62
C GLY A 769 1.37 -9.67 -14.40
N GLY A 770 0.41 -10.37 -13.78
CA GLY A 770 0.53 -11.80 -13.51
C GLY A 770 0.79 -12.60 -14.78
N TYR A 771 0.14 -12.27 -15.91
CA TYR A 771 0.35 -12.93 -17.20
C TYR A 771 1.48 -12.28 -18.02
N VAL A 772 2.65 -12.92 -18.08
CA VAL A 772 3.88 -12.33 -18.63
C VAL A 772 3.75 -11.78 -20.06
N PRO A 773 3.08 -12.46 -21.02
CA PRO A 773 2.91 -11.90 -22.37
C PRO A 773 2.14 -10.56 -22.41
N ASN A 774 1.27 -10.29 -21.42
CA ASN A 774 0.56 -9.02 -21.34
C ASN A 774 1.49 -7.87 -20.91
N ARG A 775 2.35 -8.13 -19.92
CA ARG A 775 3.20 -7.11 -19.30
C ARG A 775 4.58 -7.67 -18.93
N PRO A 776 5.45 -7.96 -19.91
CA PRO A 776 6.78 -8.48 -19.64
C PRO A 776 7.61 -7.45 -18.87
N THR A 777 8.33 -7.86 -17.82
CA THR A 777 9.17 -6.96 -17.02
C THR A 777 10.54 -6.68 -17.64
N LEU A 778 10.97 -7.54 -18.57
CA LEU A 778 12.15 -7.35 -19.40
C LEU A 778 11.97 -8.01 -20.77
N MET A 779 12.81 -7.60 -21.72
CA MET A 779 12.97 -8.26 -23.02
C MET A 779 14.42 -8.72 -23.16
N ARG A 780 14.63 -9.89 -23.80
CA ARG A 780 15.95 -10.55 -23.92
C ARG A 780 16.55 -10.48 -25.32
N LYS A 781 15.77 -10.06 -26.31
CA LYS A 781 16.20 -9.90 -27.70
C LYS A 781 15.68 -8.59 -28.27
N LEU A 782 16.46 -8.01 -29.18
CA LEU A 782 16.03 -6.94 -30.06
C LEU A 782 15.12 -7.51 -31.17
N ILE A 783 14.36 -6.63 -31.82
CA ILE A 783 13.52 -7.03 -32.95
C ILE A 783 14.44 -7.35 -34.14
N PRO A 784 14.33 -8.53 -34.77
CA PRO A 784 15.15 -8.89 -35.92
C PRO A 784 14.71 -8.11 -37.17
N HIS A 785 15.69 -7.74 -37.99
CA HIS A 785 15.52 -7.00 -39.25
C HIS A 785 16.11 -7.76 -40.43
N GLU A 786 15.73 -7.41 -41.65
CA GLU A 786 16.09 -8.15 -42.88
C GLU A 786 17.59 -8.46 -43.02
N ASP A 787 18.45 -7.56 -42.57
CA ASP A 787 19.92 -7.71 -42.61
C ASP A 787 20.49 -8.58 -41.47
N ASP A 788 19.67 -8.97 -40.49
CA ASP A 788 20.07 -9.76 -39.34
C ASP A 788 19.93 -11.27 -39.61
N SER A 789 20.93 -12.06 -39.22
CA SER A 789 20.86 -13.54 -39.29
C SER A 789 19.71 -14.15 -38.48
N ALA A 790 19.17 -13.40 -37.51
CA ALA A 790 18.00 -13.82 -36.73
C ALA A 790 16.67 -13.66 -37.48
N TYR A 791 16.63 -12.90 -38.58
CA TYR A 791 15.41 -12.62 -39.33
C TYR A 791 14.88 -13.84 -40.07
N GLU A 792 15.75 -14.65 -40.67
CA GLU A 792 15.35 -15.91 -41.29
C GLU A 792 14.69 -16.86 -40.28
N LYS A 793 15.27 -16.96 -39.07
CA LYS A 793 14.69 -17.75 -37.96
C LYS A 793 13.34 -17.19 -37.52
N PHE A 794 13.19 -15.86 -37.51
CA PHE A 794 11.93 -15.20 -37.22
C PHE A 794 10.86 -15.49 -38.29
N LEU A 795 11.18 -15.44 -39.57
CA LEU A 795 10.23 -15.77 -40.64
C LEU A 795 9.75 -17.23 -40.54
N LEU A 796 10.65 -18.16 -40.24
CA LEU A 796 10.32 -19.58 -40.08
C LEU A 796 9.46 -19.86 -38.84
N ASN A 797 9.71 -19.17 -37.72
CA ASN A 797 8.98 -19.39 -36.47
C ASN A 797 8.89 -18.10 -35.62
N PRO A 798 7.98 -17.17 -35.97
CA PRO A 798 7.88 -15.88 -35.31
C PRO A 798 7.37 -16.00 -33.86
N GLN A 799 6.57 -17.04 -33.57
CA GLN A 799 6.12 -17.35 -32.21
C GLN A 799 7.29 -17.71 -31.30
N SER A 800 8.20 -18.59 -31.76
CA SER A 800 9.40 -18.97 -31.00
C SER A 800 10.32 -17.75 -30.77
N THR A 801 10.47 -16.89 -31.77
CA THR A 801 11.21 -15.62 -31.61
C THR A 801 10.57 -14.75 -30.53
N PHE A 802 9.25 -14.54 -30.56
CA PHE A 802 8.54 -13.77 -29.55
C PHE A 802 8.74 -14.36 -28.13
N LEU A 803 8.45 -15.65 -27.94
CA LEU A 803 8.54 -16.32 -26.64
C LEU A 803 9.97 -16.35 -26.08
N SER A 804 10.96 -16.52 -26.95
CA SER A 804 12.37 -16.47 -26.54
C SER A 804 12.88 -15.06 -26.28
N SER A 805 12.11 -14.02 -26.60
CA SER A 805 12.40 -12.63 -26.26
C SER A 805 11.79 -12.23 -24.92
N LEU A 806 10.76 -12.94 -24.43
CA LEU A 806 10.13 -12.72 -23.13
C LEU A 806 11.03 -13.19 -21.97
N PRO A 807 10.73 -12.78 -20.71
CA PRO A 807 11.39 -13.31 -19.53
C PRO A 807 11.37 -14.85 -19.50
N THR A 808 12.40 -15.45 -18.92
CA THR A 808 12.48 -16.90 -18.75
C THR A 808 11.44 -17.40 -17.75
N GLN A 809 11.22 -18.70 -17.70
CA GLN A 809 10.28 -19.29 -16.73
C GLN A 809 10.65 -18.94 -15.28
N LEU A 810 11.94 -18.92 -14.96
CA LEU A 810 12.43 -18.56 -13.63
C LEU A 810 12.15 -17.08 -13.31
N GLN A 811 12.44 -16.17 -14.24
CA GLN A 811 12.18 -14.74 -14.08
C GLN A 811 10.67 -14.46 -13.95
N ALA A 812 9.87 -15.05 -14.84
CA ALA A 812 8.41 -14.97 -14.82
C ALA A 812 7.85 -15.43 -13.47
N THR A 813 8.29 -16.59 -12.98
CA THR A 813 7.80 -17.14 -11.71
C THR A 813 8.19 -16.25 -10.54
N LYS A 814 9.44 -15.74 -10.49
CA LYS A 814 9.87 -14.79 -9.44
C LYS A 814 8.98 -13.55 -9.40
N VAL A 815 8.71 -12.95 -10.56
CA VAL A 815 7.87 -11.74 -10.67
C VAL A 815 6.44 -12.01 -10.26
N MET A 816 5.81 -13.06 -10.78
CA MET A 816 4.44 -13.45 -10.43
C MET A 816 4.27 -13.63 -8.92
N ALA A 817 5.25 -14.30 -8.33
CA ALA A 817 5.26 -14.67 -6.93
C ALA A 817 5.40 -13.43 -6.02
N VAL A 818 6.22 -12.45 -6.42
CA VAL A 818 6.25 -11.13 -5.76
C VAL A 818 4.94 -10.38 -5.96
N GLN A 819 4.46 -10.25 -7.20
CA GLN A 819 3.27 -9.46 -7.52
C GLN A 819 2.01 -9.99 -6.80
N ASP A 820 1.85 -11.31 -6.64
CA ASP A 820 0.78 -11.90 -5.82
C ASP A 820 0.83 -11.39 -4.38
N THR A 821 2.03 -11.41 -3.79
CA THR A 821 2.24 -10.95 -2.42
C THR A 821 1.97 -9.45 -2.30
N LEU A 822 2.46 -8.65 -3.25
CA LEU A 822 2.26 -7.19 -3.26
C LEU A 822 0.80 -6.81 -3.56
N SER A 823 0.03 -7.67 -4.21
CA SER A 823 -1.39 -7.41 -4.50
C SER A 823 -2.35 -7.95 -3.41
N THR A 824 -1.83 -8.49 -2.31
CA THR A 824 -2.63 -9.16 -1.28
C THR A 824 -2.97 -8.21 -0.13
N HIS A 825 -4.26 -7.94 0.08
CA HIS A 825 -4.72 -7.30 1.32
C HIS A 825 -4.59 -8.25 2.51
N SER A 826 -4.02 -7.78 3.61
CA SER A 826 -3.95 -8.56 4.84
C SER A 826 -5.29 -8.58 5.59
N PRO A 827 -5.54 -9.57 6.46
CA PRO A 827 -6.79 -9.60 7.26
C PRO A 827 -6.95 -8.44 8.23
N ASP A 828 -5.85 -7.77 8.62
CA ASP A 828 -5.81 -6.60 9.50
C ASP A 828 -5.71 -5.28 8.72
N GLU A 829 -6.00 -5.27 7.43
CA GLU A 829 -5.96 -4.05 6.61
C GLU A 829 -7.00 -3.03 7.08
N GLU A 830 -6.62 -1.76 7.09
CA GLU A 830 -7.53 -0.65 7.39
C GLU A 830 -7.74 0.20 6.14
N TYR A 831 -8.98 0.23 5.64
CA TYR A 831 -9.34 0.95 4.43
C TYR A 831 -9.65 2.42 4.70
N LEU A 832 -9.59 3.23 3.64
CA LEU A 832 -9.84 4.66 3.67
C LEU A 832 -11.22 4.96 4.25
N GLY A 833 -11.28 5.89 5.21
CA GLY A 833 -12.51 6.22 5.94
C GLY A 833 -12.95 5.15 6.94
N GLN A 834 -12.09 4.18 7.25
CA GLN A 834 -12.30 3.22 8.33
C GLN A 834 -11.25 3.43 9.42
N THR A 835 -11.68 3.21 10.66
CA THR A 835 -10.81 3.08 11.83
C THR A 835 -11.14 1.76 12.51
N HIS A 836 -10.13 0.97 12.87
CA HIS A 836 -10.37 -0.24 13.62
C HIS A 836 -11.18 0.07 14.90
N HIS A 837 -12.15 -0.79 15.27
CA HIS A 837 -13.06 -0.53 16.40
C HIS A 837 -12.32 -0.35 17.74
N LEU A 838 -11.18 -1.03 17.92
CA LEU A 838 -10.28 -0.86 19.07
C LEU A 838 -9.51 0.47 19.08
N HIS A 839 -9.67 1.30 18.05
CA HIS A 839 -9.09 2.63 17.91
C HIS A 839 -10.17 3.72 17.86
N SER A 840 -11.41 3.38 18.21
CA SER A 840 -12.54 4.32 18.20
C SER A 840 -12.35 5.53 19.11
N HIS A 841 -11.49 5.44 20.13
CA HIS A 841 -11.17 6.54 21.05
C HIS A 841 -9.94 7.38 20.62
N TRP A 842 -9.59 7.41 19.34
CA TRP A 842 -8.39 8.13 18.83
C TRP A 842 -8.43 9.65 19.05
N ILE A 843 -9.62 10.24 19.14
CA ILE A 843 -9.82 11.67 19.44
C ILE A 843 -11.03 11.91 20.36
N LYS A 844 -10.91 12.83 21.32
CA LYS A 844 -12.02 13.37 22.12
C LYS A 844 -12.54 14.66 21.48
N ASP A 845 -13.17 14.54 20.32
CA ASP A 845 -13.76 15.67 19.61
C ASP A 845 -15.00 15.23 18.80
N PRO A 846 -16.23 15.53 19.28
CA PRO A 846 -17.46 15.10 18.62
C PRO A 846 -17.63 15.65 17.21
N GLU A 847 -17.14 16.87 16.94
CA GLU A 847 -17.26 17.51 15.62
C GLU A 847 -16.36 16.80 14.62
N VAL A 848 -15.12 16.48 15.03
CA VAL A 848 -14.20 15.67 14.21
C VAL A 848 -14.76 14.28 13.92
N LEU A 849 -15.38 13.64 14.92
CA LEU A 849 -15.99 12.32 14.73
C LEU A 849 -17.19 12.38 13.77
N ASP A 850 -17.97 13.46 13.77
CA ASP A 850 -19.04 13.68 12.79
C ASP A 850 -18.50 13.93 11.39
N MET A 851 -17.47 14.77 11.26
CA MET A 851 -16.77 15.02 9.99
C MET A 851 -16.19 13.71 9.41
N PHE A 852 -15.59 12.86 10.25
CA PHE A 852 -15.07 11.55 9.80
C PHE A 852 -16.18 10.61 9.34
N LYS A 853 -17.32 10.56 10.06
CA LYS A 853 -18.49 9.77 9.62
C LYS A 853 -19.04 10.24 8.28
N LYS A 854 -19.10 11.56 8.04
CA LYS A 854 -19.48 12.13 6.74
C LYS A 854 -18.52 11.69 5.64
N PHE A 855 -17.22 11.73 5.91
CA PHE A 855 -16.21 11.22 4.98
C PHE A 855 -16.39 9.72 4.67
N SER A 856 -16.59 8.88 5.69
CA SER A 856 -16.87 7.44 5.50
C SER A 856 -18.11 7.21 4.66
N ALA A 857 -19.22 7.91 4.96
CA ALA A 857 -20.47 7.80 4.20
C ALA A 857 -20.29 8.27 2.74
N LYS A 858 -19.45 9.30 2.51
CA LYS A 858 -19.15 9.77 1.16
C LYS A 858 -18.38 8.72 0.35
N LEU A 859 -17.47 7.98 0.96
CA LEU A 859 -16.77 6.88 0.29
C LEU A 859 -17.71 5.73 -0.07
N GLU A 860 -18.68 5.41 0.79
CA GLU A 860 -19.73 4.42 0.46
C GLU A 860 -20.56 4.86 -0.75
N GLU A 861 -20.94 6.14 -0.83
CA GLU A 861 -21.63 6.71 -2.01
C GLU A 861 -20.76 6.60 -3.26
N ILE A 862 -19.48 6.96 -3.17
CA ILE A 862 -18.52 6.87 -4.28
C ILE A 862 -18.39 5.42 -4.77
N GLU A 863 -18.37 4.45 -3.87
CA GLU A 863 -18.32 3.03 -4.24
C GLU A 863 -19.51 2.63 -5.13
N GLU A 864 -20.72 3.07 -4.78
CA GLU A 864 -21.92 2.82 -5.59
C GLU A 864 -21.89 3.57 -6.94
N ILE A 865 -21.34 4.80 -6.97
CA ILE A 865 -21.11 5.52 -8.23
C ILE A 865 -20.17 4.73 -9.15
N ILE A 866 -19.05 4.24 -8.63
CA ILE A 866 -18.08 3.46 -9.41
C ILE A 866 -18.69 2.14 -9.88
N LYS A 867 -19.43 1.43 -9.02
CA LYS A 867 -20.19 0.22 -9.41
C LYS A 867 -21.21 0.52 -10.51
N GLY A 868 -21.89 1.66 -10.45
CA GLY A 868 -22.79 2.14 -11.49
C GLY A 868 -22.08 2.38 -12.82
N ARG A 869 -20.95 3.10 -12.79
CA ARG A 869 -20.09 3.32 -13.97
C ARG A 869 -19.60 2.00 -14.56
N ASN A 870 -19.19 1.05 -13.72
CA ASN A 870 -18.74 -0.27 -14.12
C ASN A 870 -19.85 -1.17 -14.69
N LYS A 871 -21.14 -0.80 -14.59
CA LYS A 871 -22.26 -1.48 -15.24
C LYS A 871 -22.71 -0.78 -16.52
N ASN A 872 -22.25 0.45 -16.76
CA ASN A 872 -22.66 1.24 -17.91
C ASN A 872 -21.92 0.80 -19.18
N ILE A 873 -22.65 0.19 -20.11
CA ILE A 873 -22.11 -0.32 -21.39
C ILE A 873 -21.60 0.78 -22.35
N HIS A 874 -21.93 2.05 -22.08
CA HIS A 874 -21.44 3.18 -22.86
C HIS A 874 -20.03 3.61 -22.43
N LEU A 875 -19.58 3.23 -21.22
CA LEU A 875 -18.24 3.49 -20.70
C LEU A 875 -17.28 2.32 -21.04
N LYS A 876 -16.82 2.31 -22.29
CA LYS A 876 -16.10 1.19 -22.91
C LYS A 876 -14.68 0.97 -22.39
N ASN A 877 -14.06 1.95 -21.74
CA ASN A 877 -12.71 1.81 -21.18
C ASN A 877 -12.71 1.11 -19.81
N ARG A 878 -13.89 0.95 -19.19
CA ARG A 878 -14.07 0.37 -17.85
C ARG A 878 -14.25 -1.14 -17.85
N ASN A 879 -14.99 -1.67 -18.81
CA ASN A 879 -15.33 -3.09 -18.90
C ASN A 879 -15.59 -3.48 -20.37
N GLY A 880 -15.74 -4.77 -20.63
CA GLY A 880 -16.15 -5.27 -21.94
C GLY A 880 -16.08 -6.78 -22.05
N ALA A 881 -16.34 -7.32 -23.24
CA ALA A 881 -16.17 -8.75 -23.50
C ALA A 881 -14.71 -9.17 -23.23
N GLY A 882 -14.51 -10.03 -22.25
CA GLY A 882 -13.17 -10.46 -21.84
C GLY A 882 -12.47 -9.54 -20.83
N ILE A 883 -12.99 -8.34 -20.55
CA ILE A 883 -12.32 -7.31 -19.74
C ILE A 883 -13.07 -7.14 -18.41
N PRO A 884 -12.40 -7.31 -17.26
CA PRO A 884 -13.03 -7.06 -15.97
C PRO A 884 -13.31 -5.57 -15.76
N PRO A 885 -14.30 -5.24 -14.91
CA PRO A 885 -14.53 -3.85 -14.51
C PRO A 885 -13.29 -3.24 -13.83
N TYR A 886 -13.10 -1.93 -14.00
CA TYR A 886 -12.07 -1.19 -13.27
C TYR A 886 -12.50 -0.97 -11.80
N GLU A 887 -11.91 -1.73 -10.89
CA GLU A 887 -12.27 -1.74 -9.47
C GLU A 887 -11.14 -1.31 -8.52
N LEU A 888 -9.97 -0.92 -9.04
CA LEU A 888 -8.79 -0.55 -8.24
C LEU A 888 -9.01 0.65 -7.30
N LEU A 889 -10.05 1.46 -7.56
CA LEU A 889 -10.45 2.60 -6.74
C LEU A 889 -11.81 2.43 -6.06
N LEU A 890 -12.34 1.19 -5.96
CA LEU A 890 -13.42 0.93 -5.00
C LEU A 890 -12.85 1.05 -3.57
N PRO A 891 -13.45 1.86 -2.68
CA PRO A 891 -12.93 2.06 -1.33
C PRO A 891 -12.81 0.78 -0.49
N SER A 892 -13.81 -0.10 -0.52
CA SER A 892 -13.83 -1.30 0.34
C SER A 892 -13.28 -2.56 -0.32
N SER A 893 -12.79 -3.48 0.51
CA SER A 893 -12.34 -4.80 0.08
C SER A 893 -12.31 -5.80 1.24
N GLY A 894 -11.93 -7.04 0.92
CA GLY A 894 -11.64 -8.10 1.89
C GLY A 894 -10.19 -8.58 1.73
N PRO A 895 -9.71 -9.47 2.61
CA PRO A 895 -8.35 -10.00 2.51
C PRO A 895 -8.13 -10.80 1.22
N GLY A 896 -6.89 -10.84 0.74
CA GLY A 896 -6.48 -11.54 -0.47
C GLY A 896 -6.21 -10.63 -1.67
N VAL A 897 -5.99 -11.24 -2.84
CA VAL A 897 -5.74 -10.52 -4.10
C VAL A 897 -7.06 -10.18 -4.77
N THR A 898 -7.64 -9.05 -4.42
CA THR A 898 -9.02 -8.72 -4.83
C THR A 898 -9.10 -7.76 -6.01
N GLY A 899 -8.02 -7.03 -6.31
CA GLY A 899 -8.01 -6.01 -7.37
C GLY A 899 -8.89 -4.79 -7.07
N ARG A 900 -9.16 -4.52 -5.79
CA ARG A 900 -9.99 -3.43 -5.28
C ARG A 900 -9.71 -3.18 -3.80
N GLY A 901 -10.13 -2.02 -3.29
CA GLY A 901 -9.88 -1.60 -1.91
C GLY A 901 -8.81 -0.54 -1.84
N ILE A 902 -9.10 0.53 -1.10
CA ILE A 902 -8.16 1.62 -0.89
C ILE A 902 -7.74 1.59 0.58
N PRO A 903 -6.54 1.08 0.94
CA PRO A 903 -6.01 1.20 2.29
C PRO A 903 -5.79 2.66 2.70
N ASN A 904 -5.71 2.91 4.01
CA ASN A 904 -5.30 4.22 4.52
C ASN A 904 -3.85 4.57 4.14
N SER A 905 -2.96 3.59 4.07
CA SER A 905 -1.51 3.80 3.93
C SER A 905 -0.87 2.88 2.88
N ILE A 906 0.43 3.06 2.67
CA ILE A 906 1.28 2.16 1.88
C ILE A 906 1.59 0.95 2.78
N SER A 907 0.60 0.08 2.95
CA SER A 907 0.64 -1.08 3.85
C SER A 907 0.75 -2.40 3.12
N ILE A 908 0.48 -2.42 1.82
CA ILE A 908 1.06 -3.28 0.78
C ILE A 908 0.31 -3.08 -0.52
#